data_AF-A0A2G2DNB6-F1
#
_entry.id   AF-A0A2G2DNB6-F1
#
_cell.length_a   1.000
_cell.length_b   1.000
_cell.length_c   1.000
_cell.angle_alpha   90.00
_cell.angle_beta   90.00
_cell.angle_gamma   90.00
#
_symmetry.space_group_name_H-M   'P 1'
#
loop_
_entity.id
_entity.type
_entity.pdbx_description
1 polymer ?
#
loop_
_entity_poly.entity_id
_entity_poly.type
_entity_poly.pdbx_seq_one_letter_code
_entity_poly.pdbx_strand_id
1 'polypeptide(L)'
;MYKRVLLGILFLVSISWIGFIGFGIFTATNDYSEVHVFNMDDSQVLIVNRSNEVNFNAIEGFESSPNFEVAQKLNQSYKTGFFSLNRAHFILVSSSNWDAKTIKELFNQENLTVNSDKRSFSFNEWSGTYKKDRLYVTQKTFELNEEALDDFIYDKKASASVLNFGEKNVIESVLDVYFKAKGKVDYITRNQNIKQGNQVRDEELFGSYVSRKVSTYHFYERDYYATLDENYVNGPMIKWLQSGFVEVDYAGEKVLISDYIDGQDPILILNDLQQTIDASSFRTPLTSTFPKPGSSYIVKYLEDLVVISHKEEICDQFIADYKLGNTISQNSSSRKRMFGDLPQSVSERYISNGIRQSKAVYKGYLLETKFGKSEVHAVVQDQSIAMTCNFDIIDFHAFKKPGKLVALGSKGELHFFEKGKLSWKKSLDSKALGKIQVVELHGGGEVHILLNTEDEIFLWDLKGKEAPGFPIKLENPAVNEVKFYRWKDQSYFLITSDDKKTLQFDSEGRELALFYSKIVPSKKIDVWSSQGRLFFGFNSTTNFEMLEVAKNKELRLFPIPLNSQSVKTPNQLMHYGIDADRLVRMDQKGSKTVFEKYAKGKLLPITEGSKNPTLIVQSRNTLHFINQKGIEFGKLRMPFNEIEGVNHFLLNSGESVVTIIDGLENNVYLYNMAGTKLIDRSLEGKTKVNVSVTGKGLMITTVVDNYVIQYFEN
;
A
#
# COMPACT_ATOMS: atom_id res chain seq x y z
N MET A 1 -27.60 -37.34 -91.69
CA MET A 1 -28.68 -37.69 -90.73
C MET A 1 -28.16 -37.85 -89.29
N TYR A 2 -27.08 -38.60 -89.07
CA TYR A 2 -26.46 -38.83 -87.74
C TYR A 2 -26.15 -37.56 -86.90
N LYS A 3 -25.61 -36.50 -87.50
CA LYS A 3 -25.28 -35.26 -86.78
C LYS A 3 -26.51 -34.54 -86.19
N ARG A 4 -27.68 -34.64 -86.84
CA ARG A 4 -28.94 -34.02 -86.35
C ARG A 4 -29.57 -34.83 -85.21
N VAL A 5 -29.45 -36.16 -85.27
CA VAL A 5 -29.90 -37.07 -84.20
C VAL A 5 -29.03 -36.90 -82.96
N LEU A 6 -27.71 -36.82 -83.12
CA LEU A 6 -26.79 -36.57 -82.01
C LEU A 6 -27.06 -35.22 -81.33
N LEU A 7 -27.31 -34.17 -82.11
CA LEU A 7 -27.64 -32.84 -81.58
C LEU A 7 -28.98 -32.86 -80.81
N GLY A 8 -29.98 -33.59 -81.31
CA GLY A 8 -31.26 -33.77 -80.63
C GLY A 8 -31.13 -34.52 -79.30
N ILE A 9 -30.28 -35.56 -79.25
CA ILE A 9 -29.99 -36.30 -78.00
C ILE A 9 -29.24 -35.40 -77.01
N LEU A 10 -28.23 -34.65 -77.46
CA LEU A 10 -27.49 -33.72 -76.61
C LEU A 10 -28.39 -32.61 -76.04
N PHE A 11 -29.34 -32.13 -76.84
CA PHE A 11 -30.34 -31.16 -76.41
C PHE A 11 -31.29 -31.74 -75.36
N LEU A 12 -31.78 -32.96 -75.57
CA LEU A 12 -32.63 -33.67 -74.58
C LEU A 12 -31.87 -33.97 -73.28
N VAL A 13 -30.62 -34.42 -73.36
CA VAL A 13 -29.77 -34.64 -72.17
C VAL A 13 -29.53 -33.32 -71.44
N SER A 14 -29.30 -32.22 -72.16
CA SER A 14 -29.14 -30.89 -71.56
C SER A 14 -30.42 -30.40 -70.89
N ILE A 15 -31.59 -30.60 -71.50
CA ILE A 15 -32.89 -30.27 -70.89
C ILE A 15 -33.16 -31.15 -69.67
N SER A 16 -32.89 -32.45 -69.73
CA SER A 16 -33.00 -33.34 -68.56
C SER A 16 -32.02 -32.95 -67.46
N TRP A 17 -30.81 -32.48 -67.79
CA TRP A 17 -29.82 -32.02 -66.82
C TRP A 17 -30.23 -30.68 -66.17
N ILE A 18 -30.73 -29.74 -66.97
CA ILE A 18 -31.29 -28.46 -66.48
C ILE A 18 -32.53 -28.72 -65.63
N GLY A 19 -33.41 -29.64 -66.05
CA GLY A 19 -34.58 -30.07 -65.29
C GLY A 19 -34.21 -30.78 -63.99
N PHE A 20 -33.16 -31.60 -63.99
CA PHE A 20 -32.65 -32.26 -62.77
C PHE A 20 -32.03 -31.26 -61.80
N ILE A 21 -31.24 -30.30 -62.29
CA ILE A 21 -30.70 -29.20 -61.47
C ILE A 21 -31.83 -28.30 -60.96
N GLY A 22 -32.79 -27.94 -61.82
CA GLY A 22 -33.96 -27.15 -61.47
C GLY A 22 -34.86 -27.84 -60.43
N PHE A 23 -35.05 -29.16 -60.55
CA PHE A 23 -35.77 -29.98 -59.57
C PHE A 23 -35.01 -30.09 -58.25
N GLY A 24 -33.67 -30.17 -58.30
CA GLY A 24 -32.82 -30.10 -57.11
C GLY A 24 -32.88 -28.75 -56.38
N ILE A 25 -33.18 -27.66 -57.09
CA ILE A 25 -33.42 -26.33 -56.52
C ILE A 25 -34.86 -26.22 -55.98
N PHE A 26 -35.86 -26.75 -56.69
CA PHE A 26 -37.27 -26.69 -56.29
C PHE A 26 -37.63 -27.60 -55.10
N THR A 27 -36.85 -28.67 -54.85
CA THR A 27 -37.01 -29.59 -53.70
C THR A 27 -36.14 -29.20 -52.49
N ALA A 28 -35.38 -28.12 -52.57
CA ALA A 28 -34.51 -27.65 -51.49
C ALA A 28 -35.26 -26.71 -50.54
N THR A 29 -36.24 -27.23 -49.80
CA THR A 29 -36.76 -26.57 -48.59
C THR A 29 -36.10 -27.21 -47.37
N ASN A 30 -35.40 -26.41 -46.57
CA ASN A 30 -34.61 -26.74 -45.37
C ASN A 30 -33.22 -27.36 -45.60
N ASP A 31 -32.27 -26.48 -45.92
CA ASP A 31 -30.83 -26.73 -45.71
C ASP A 31 -30.40 -26.46 -44.25
N TYR A 32 -31.33 -26.20 -43.32
CA TYR A 32 -31.06 -25.87 -41.90
C TYR A 32 -29.93 -24.86 -41.75
N SER A 33 -30.03 -23.75 -42.48
CA SER A 33 -29.15 -22.60 -42.29
C SER A 33 -29.52 -21.85 -41.02
N GLU A 34 -28.52 -21.31 -40.34
CA GLU A 34 -28.63 -20.55 -39.10
C GLU A 34 -29.66 -19.41 -39.17
N VAL A 35 -29.75 -18.69 -40.30
CA VAL A 35 -30.68 -17.56 -40.51
C VAL A 35 -32.16 -17.97 -40.63
N HIS A 36 -32.45 -19.25 -40.86
CA HIS A 36 -33.82 -19.78 -40.89
C HIS A 36 -34.20 -20.50 -39.58
N VAL A 37 -33.21 -20.94 -38.81
CA VAL A 37 -33.41 -21.77 -37.62
C VAL A 37 -33.48 -20.94 -36.35
N PHE A 38 -32.61 -19.94 -36.21
CA PHE A 38 -32.54 -19.13 -35.00
C PHE A 38 -33.33 -17.83 -35.13
N ASN A 39 -33.90 -17.35 -34.03
CA ASN A 39 -34.67 -16.12 -33.94
C ASN A 39 -34.72 -15.57 -32.51
N MET A 40 -35.50 -14.52 -32.26
CA MET A 40 -35.61 -13.86 -30.96
C MET A 40 -36.03 -14.77 -29.81
N ASP A 41 -36.75 -15.87 -30.08
CA ASP A 41 -37.16 -16.83 -29.03
C ASP A 41 -35.95 -17.60 -28.46
N ASP A 42 -34.84 -17.63 -29.18
CA ASP A 42 -33.56 -18.16 -28.69
C ASP A 42 -32.91 -17.26 -27.65
N SER A 43 -33.32 -15.98 -27.60
CA SER A 43 -32.69 -14.87 -26.88
C SER A 43 -31.25 -14.61 -27.30
N GLN A 44 -30.39 -15.61 -27.20
CA GLN A 44 -29.00 -15.58 -27.61
C GLN A 44 -28.60 -16.86 -28.36
N VAL A 45 -27.63 -16.72 -29.26
CA VAL A 45 -27.04 -17.86 -29.99
C VAL A 45 -25.54 -17.86 -29.79
N LEU A 46 -25.02 -18.95 -29.24
CA LEU A 46 -23.59 -19.24 -29.15
C LEU A 46 -23.10 -19.88 -30.43
N ILE A 47 -22.16 -19.23 -31.09
CA ILE A 47 -21.43 -19.69 -32.27
C ILE A 47 -20.05 -20.16 -31.84
N VAL A 48 -19.74 -21.44 -32.01
CA VAL A 48 -18.43 -22.04 -31.69
C VAL A 48 -17.67 -22.26 -32.99
N ASN A 49 -16.63 -21.48 -33.24
CA ASN A 49 -15.80 -21.61 -34.45
C ASN A 49 -14.59 -22.54 -34.24
N ARG A 50 -14.14 -22.71 -32.99
CA ARG A 50 -12.96 -23.51 -32.63
C ARG A 50 -13.23 -24.28 -31.35
N SER A 51 -13.97 -25.38 -31.47
CA SER A 51 -14.41 -26.22 -30.34
C SER A 51 -13.26 -26.73 -29.46
N ASN A 52 -12.05 -26.84 -30.01
CA ASN A 52 -10.85 -27.24 -29.28
C ASN A 52 -10.25 -26.15 -28.36
N GLU A 53 -10.56 -24.88 -28.62
CA GLU A 53 -10.11 -23.75 -27.80
C GLU A 53 -11.13 -23.36 -26.72
N VAL A 54 -12.41 -23.70 -26.92
CA VAL A 54 -13.52 -23.17 -26.12
C VAL A 54 -13.66 -23.89 -24.77
N ASN A 55 -13.66 -23.10 -23.70
CA ASN A 55 -14.15 -23.53 -22.39
C ASN A 55 -15.59 -23.04 -22.22
N PHE A 56 -16.56 -23.94 -22.36
CA PHE A 56 -17.99 -23.61 -22.24
C PHE A 56 -18.39 -23.02 -20.89
N ASN A 57 -17.67 -23.33 -19.80
CA ASN A 57 -17.92 -22.78 -18.47
C ASN A 57 -17.51 -21.30 -18.33
N ALA A 58 -16.78 -20.75 -19.31
CA ALA A 58 -16.33 -19.37 -19.30
C ALA A 58 -17.16 -18.46 -20.25
N ILE A 59 -18.18 -19.02 -20.88
CA ILE A 59 -19.16 -18.28 -21.69
C ILE A 59 -20.35 -17.98 -20.79
N GLU A 60 -20.51 -16.70 -20.45
CA GLU A 60 -21.56 -16.23 -19.55
C GLU A 60 -22.96 -16.62 -20.07
N GLY A 61 -23.79 -17.14 -19.17
CA GLY A 61 -25.18 -17.56 -19.47
C GLY A 61 -25.32 -18.92 -20.15
N PHE A 62 -24.29 -19.45 -20.82
CA PHE A 62 -24.42 -20.72 -21.55
C PHE A 62 -24.60 -21.95 -20.64
N GLU A 63 -24.10 -21.89 -19.41
CA GLU A 63 -24.32 -22.93 -18.37
C GLU A 63 -25.80 -23.19 -18.05
N SER A 64 -26.68 -22.22 -18.28
CA SER A 64 -28.12 -22.37 -18.10
C SER A 64 -28.84 -22.89 -19.35
N SER A 65 -28.13 -23.01 -20.48
CA SER A 65 -28.72 -23.46 -21.74
C SER A 65 -29.10 -24.95 -21.67
N PRO A 66 -30.26 -25.35 -22.23
CA PRO A 66 -30.58 -26.77 -22.44
C PRO A 66 -29.55 -27.51 -23.29
N ASN A 67 -28.74 -26.77 -24.07
CA ASN A 67 -27.71 -27.33 -24.94
C ASN A 67 -26.35 -27.51 -24.25
N PHE A 68 -26.18 -27.06 -22.99
CA PHE A 68 -24.88 -27.02 -22.31
C PHE A 68 -24.23 -28.41 -22.19
N GLU A 69 -24.97 -29.37 -21.60
CA GLU A 69 -24.50 -30.73 -21.35
C GLU A 69 -24.15 -31.48 -22.64
N VAL A 70 -24.95 -31.29 -23.70
CA VAL A 70 -24.67 -31.91 -25.00
C VAL A 70 -23.46 -31.26 -25.66
N ALA A 71 -23.36 -29.93 -25.65
CA ALA A 71 -22.25 -29.21 -26.25
C ALA A 71 -20.88 -29.59 -25.63
N GLN A 72 -20.82 -29.80 -24.32
CA GLN A 72 -19.61 -30.25 -23.63
C GLN A 72 -19.18 -31.68 -24.00
N LYS A 73 -20.13 -32.55 -24.35
CA LYS A 73 -19.88 -33.97 -24.66
C LYS A 73 -19.59 -34.24 -26.14
N LEU A 74 -19.85 -33.27 -27.02
CA LEU A 74 -19.55 -33.41 -28.45
C LEU A 74 -18.04 -33.57 -28.66
N ASN A 75 -17.67 -34.54 -29.49
CA ASN A 75 -16.31 -34.65 -29.98
C ASN A 75 -15.98 -33.46 -30.91
N GLN A 76 -14.73 -33.00 -30.95
CA GLN A 76 -14.29 -31.74 -31.60
C GLN A 76 -14.27 -31.80 -33.15
N SER A 77 -15.11 -32.63 -33.77
CA SER A 77 -15.07 -32.95 -35.21
C SER A 77 -15.87 -32.00 -36.11
N TYR A 78 -16.57 -31.00 -35.56
CA TYR A 78 -17.32 -30.01 -36.34
C TYR A 78 -16.51 -28.72 -36.55
N LYS A 79 -16.78 -28.02 -37.67
CA LYS A 79 -16.14 -26.75 -38.05
C LYS A 79 -16.76 -25.56 -37.32
N THR A 80 -18.10 -25.47 -37.31
CA THR A 80 -18.82 -24.39 -36.61
C THR A 80 -20.08 -24.95 -35.97
N GLY A 81 -20.31 -24.64 -34.69
CA GLY A 81 -21.54 -25.01 -33.99
C GLY A 81 -22.36 -23.78 -33.64
N PHE A 82 -23.68 -23.85 -33.78
CA PHE A 82 -24.62 -22.80 -33.39
C PHE A 82 -25.55 -23.39 -32.34
N PHE A 83 -25.52 -22.88 -31.11
CA PHE A 83 -26.29 -23.40 -29.98
C PHE A 83 -27.20 -22.30 -29.47
N SER A 84 -28.50 -22.56 -29.35
CA SER A 84 -29.42 -21.64 -28.70
C SER A 84 -29.12 -21.57 -27.20
N LEU A 85 -29.26 -20.41 -26.58
CA LEU A 85 -29.13 -20.28 -25.13
C LEU A 85 -30.45 -20.59 -24.41
N ASN A 86 -31.59 -20.43 -25.09
CA ASN A 86 -32.91 -20.58 -24.47
C ASN A 86 -33.67 -21.85 -24.94
N ARG A 87 -33.50 -22.27 -26.19
CA ARG A 87 -34.22 -23.41 -26.79
C ARG A 87 -33.31 -24.65 -26.94
N ALA A 88 -33.88 -25.83 -26.74
CA ALA A 88 -33.16 -27.10 -26.83
C ALA A 88 -32.96 -27.57 -28.29
N HIS A 89 -32.28 -26.75 -29.09
CA HIS A 89 -31.84 -27.06 -30.44
C HIS A 89 -30.52 -26.39 -30.80
N PHE A 90 -29.80 -26.99 -31.77
CA PHE A 90 -28.52 -26.50 -32.26
C PHE A 90 -28.23 -26.99 -33.69
N ILE A 91 -27.31 -26.33 -34.38
CA ILE A 91 -26.80 -26.70 -35.70
C ILE A 91 -25.29 -26.95 -35.62
N LEU A 92 -24.79 -28.01 -36.25
CA LEU A 92 -23.37 -28.24 -36.45
C LEU A 92 -23.04 -28.25 -37.95
N VAL A 93 -22.03 -27.47 -38.32
CA VAL A 93 -21.48 -27.36 -39.67
C VAL A 93 -20.13 -28.07 -39.70
N SER A 94 -19.93 -28.97 -40.66
CA SER A 94 -18.68 -29.71 -40.86
C SER A 94 -17.88 -29.17 -42.06
N SER A 95 -16.60 -29.55 -42.15
CA SER A 95 -15.78 -29.28 -43.35
C SER A 95 -16.08 -30.26 -44.49
N SER A 96 -16.75 -31.37 -44.19
CA SER A 96 -17.18 -32.40 -45.14
C SER A 96 -18.66 -32.74 -44.91
N ASN A 97 -19.25 -33.49 -45.84
CA ASN A 97 -20.64 -33.94 -45.65
C ASN A 97 -20.75 -34.87 -44.43
N TRP A 98 -21.83 -34.74 -43.68
CA TRP A 98 -22.21 -35.67 -42.62
C TRP A 98 -22.70 -36.99 -43.21
N ASP A 99 -22.33 -38.08 -42.53
CA ASP A 99 -22.76 -39.44 -42.81
C ASP A 99 -22.94 -40.22 -41.49
N ALA A 100 -23.41 -41.46 -41.58
CA ALA A 100 -23.66 -42.26 -40.39
C ALA A 100 -22.40 -42.57 -39.57
N LYS A 101 -21.21 -42.56 -40.18
CA LYS A 101 -19.94 -42.82 -39.48
C LYS A 101 -19.52 -41.60 -38.67
N THR A 102 -19.46 -40.44 -39.31
CA THR A 102 -19.10 -39.15 -38.70
C THR A 102 -20.07 -38.75 -37.60
N ILE A 103 -21.37 -39.02 -37.75
CA ILE A 103 -22.37 -38.78 -36.68
C ILE A 103 -22.10 -39.67 -35.46
N LYS A 104 -21.74 -40.95 -35.66
CA LYS A 104 -21.38 -41.85 -34.56
C LYS A 104 -20.13 -41.40 -33.82
N GLU A 105 -19.12 -40.95 -34.55
CA GLU A 105 -17.86 -40.41 -33.99
C GLU A 105 -18.07 -39.09 -33.21
N LEU A 106 -19.01 -38.25 -33.66
CA LEU A 106 -19.34 -36.97 -33.05
C LEU A 106 -19.98 -37.11 -31.66
N PHE A 107 -21.02 -37.95 -31.54
CA PHE A 107 -21.79 -38.08 -30.29
C PHE A 107 -21.23 -39.13 -29.34
N ASN A 108 -20.62 -40.19 -29.87
CA ASN A 108 -20.01 -41.29 -29.10
C ASN A 108 -20.91 -41.78 -27.92
N GLN A 109 -22.20 -42.00 -28.19
CA GLN A 109 -23.21 -42.46 -27.20
C GLN A 109 -23.63 -43.90 -27.46
N GLU A 110 -23.86 -44.69 -26.40
CA GLU A 110 -24.26 -46.10 -26.49
C GLU A 110 -25.65 -46.31 -27.14
N ASN A 111 -26.56 -45.35 -27.05
CA ASN A 111 -27.94 -45.44 -27.54
C ASN A 111 -28.21 -44.64 -28.83
N LEU A 112 -27.16 -44.30 -29.58
CA LEU A 112 -27.30 -43.57 -30.84
C LEU A 112 -27.82 -44.48 -31.95
N THR A 113 -28.95 -44.08 -32.55
CA THR A 113 -29.55 -44.74 -33.71
C THR A 113 -29.49 -43.82 -34.93
N VAL A 114 -28.97 -44.31 -36.06
CA VAL A 114 -28.84 -43.52 -37.30
C VAL A 114 -29.61 -44.21 -38.42
N ASN A 115 -30.50 -43.46 -39.08
CA ASN A 115 -31.24 -43.89 -40.26
C ASN A 115 -30.72 -43.16 -41.50
N SER A 116 -29.91 -43.86 -42.30
CA SER A 116 -29.28 -43.31 -43.51
C SER A 116 -30.28 -42.93 -44.60
N ASP A 117 -31.35 -43.70 -44.77
CA ASP A 117 -32.36 -43.47 -45.82
C ASP A 117 -33.17 -42.21 -45.56
N LYS A 118 -33.52 -41.96 -44.29
CA LYS A 118 -34.26 -40.77 -43.85
C LYS A 118 -33.35 -39.59 -43.49
N ARG A 119 -32.01 -39.76 -43.58
CA ARG A 119 -31.00 -38.79 -43.14
C ARG A 119 -31.28 -38.23 -41.74
N SER A 120 -31.66 -39.10 -40.83
CA SER A 120 -32.07 -38.75 -39.47
C SER A 120 -31.38 -39.63 -38.44
N PHE A 121 -31.31 -39.17 -37.21
CA PHE A 121 -30.76 -39.92 -36.08
C PHE A 121 -31.43 -39.50 -34.77
N SER A 122 -31.28 -40.33 -33.74
CA SER A 122 -31.75 -40.02 -32.40
C SER A 122 -30.91 -40.68 -31.32
N PHE A 123 -30.77 -40.00 -30.19
CA PHE A 123 -30.08 -40.46 -28.99
C PHE A 123 -30.73 -39.80 -27.78
N ASN A 124 -30.97 -40.54 -26.70
CA ASN A 124 -31.72 -40.03 -25.53
C ASN A 124 -33.03 -39.32 -25.97
N GLU A 125 -33.25 -38.09 -25.50
CA GLU A 125 -34.38 -37.22 -25.86
C GLU A 125 -34.11 -36.35 -27.10
N TRP A 126 -32.94 -36.51 -27.74
CA TRP A 126 -32.52 -35.71 -28.89
C TRP A 126 -32.81 -36.44 -30.19
N SER A 127 -33.29 -35.69 -31.17
CA SER A 127 -33.44 -36.11 -32.55
C SER A 127 -32.69 -35.15 -33.46
N GLY A 128 -32.23 -35.62 -34.60
CA GLY A 128 -31.58 -34.76 -35.56
C GLY A 128 -31.70 -35.23 -37.00
N THR A 129 -31.47 -34.29 -37.90
CA THR A 129 -31.49 -34.48 -39.35
C THR A 129 -30.21 -33.89 -39.95
N TYR A 130 -29.72 -34.48 -41.04
CA TYR A 130 -28.50 -34.01 -41.68
C TYR A 130 -28.64 -33.88 -43.19
N LYS A 131 -27.98 -32.87 -43.74
CA LYS A 131 -27.96 -32.61 -45.18
C LYS A 131 -26.64 -31.94 -45.53
N LYS A 132 -25.88 -32.57 -46.42
CA LYS A 132 -24.52 -32.13 -46.80
C LYS A 132 -23.67 -31.90 -45.54
N ASP A 133 -23.11 -30.72 -45.37
CA ASP A 133 -22.25 -30.30 -44.27
C ASP A 133 -23.00 -29.83 -43.02
N ARG A 134 -24.35 -29.83 -43.03
CA ARG A 134 -25.18 -29.33 -41.92
C ARG A 134 -25.92 -30.44 -41.19
N LEU A 135 -25.92 -30.33 -39.87
CA LEU A 135 -26.54 -31.26 -38.93
C LEU A 135 -27.41 -30.46 -37.96
N TYR A 136 -28.73 -30.60 -38.03
CA TYR A 136 -29.67 -29.97 -37.11
C TYR A 136 -30.11 -30.95 -36.03
N VAL A 137 -30.12 -30.51 -34.78
CA VAL A 137 -30.40 -31.35 -33.62
C VAL A 137 -31.36 -30.63 -32.69
N THR A 138 -32.37 -31.33 -32.20
CA THR A 138 -33.42 -30.76 -31.36
C THR A 138 -34.10 -31.80 -30.47
N GLN A 139 -34.61 -31.37 -29.32
CA GLN A 139 -35.51 -32.17 -28.49
C GLN A 139 -36.99 -32.07 -28.91
N LYS A 140 -37.37 -31.00 -29.62
CA LYS A 140 -38.76 -30.72 -30.04
C LYS A 140 -38.82 -30.03 -31.40
N THR A 141 -39.97 -30.06 -32.06
CA THR A 141 -40.16 -29.30 -33.30
C THR A 141 -40.34 -27.82 -32.97
N PHE A 142 -39.53 -26.97 -33.59
CA PHE A 142 -39.64 -25.51 -33.51
C PHE A 142 -40.06 -24.97 -34.87
N GLU A 143 -40.85 -23.90 -34.87
CA GLU A 143 -41.20 -23.17 -36.10
C GLU A 143 -39.95 -22.43 -36.62
N LEU A 144 -39.70 -22.57 -37.92
CA LEU A 144 -38.58 -21.95 -38.61
C LEU A 144 -39.03 -20.64 -39.25
N ASN A 145 -38.10 -19.72 -39.46
CA ASN A 145 -38.41 -18.44 -40.10
C ASN A 145 -38.83 -18.68 -41.56
N GLU A 146 -39.96 -18.10 -41.98
CA GLU A 146 -40.44 -18.20 -43.37
C GLU A 146 -39.50 -17.47 -44.34
N GLU A 147 -38.95 -16.33 -43.92
CA GLU A 147 -37.93 -15.57 -44.62
C GLU A 147 -36.58 -15.67 -43.89
N ALA A 148 -35.49 -15.72 -44.65
CA ALA A 148 -34.14 -15.70 -44.09
C ALA A 148 -33.89 -14.39 -43.35
N LEU A 149 -33.35 -14.48 -42.12
CA LEU A 149 -32.79 -13.32 -41.45
C LEU A 149 -31.53 -12.80 -42.16
N ASP A 150 -31.14 -11.57 -41.85
CA ASP A 150 -29.84 -11.03 -42.25
C ASP A 150 -28.70 -11.94 -41.79
N ASP A 151 -27.64 -12.02 -42.60
CA ASP A 151 -26.45 -12.82 -42.28
C ASP A 151 -25.88 -12.43 -40.92
N PHE A 152 -25.55 -13.44 -40.11
CA PHE A 152 -24.93 -13.24 -38.82
C PHE A 152 -23.51 -12.67 -38.98
N ILE A 153 -23.33 -11.41 -38.55
CA ILE A 153 -22.04 -10.71 -38.61
C ILE A 153 -21.29 -10.91 -37.29
N TYR A 154 -20.29 -11.78 -37.29
CA TYR A 154 -19.40 -12.05 -36.15
C TYR A 154 -17.95 -12.30 -36.61
N ASP A 155 -16.99 -12.30 -35.70
CA ASP A 155 -15.60 -12.61 -36.06
C ASP A 155 -15.37 -14.12 -36.16
N LYS A 156 -15.27 -14.62 -37.39
CA LYS A 156 -14.98 -16.04 -37.68
C LYS A 156 -13.60 -16.50 -37.16
N LYS A 157 -12.72 -15.59 -36.75
CA LYS A 157 -11.43 -15.92 -36.11
C LYS A 157 -11.54 -16.08 -34.60
N ALA A 158 -12.62 -15.60 -33.97
CA ALA A 158 -12.88 -15.81 -32.56
C ALA A 158 -13.05 -17.30 -32.26
N SER A 159 -12.69 -17.73 -31.05
CA SER A 159 -12.91 -19.12 -30.62
C SER A 159 -14.42 -19.41 -30.55
N ALA A 160 -15.18 -18.45 -30.05
CA ALA A 160 -16.64 -18.43 -30.08
C ALA A 160 -17.19 -16.99 -30.22
N SER A 161 -18.45 -16.86 -30.59
CA SER A 161 -19.19 -15.59 -30.58
C SER A 161 -20.59 -15.79 -30.00
N VAL A 162 -21.13 -14.82 -29.26
CA VAL A 162 -22.51 -14.84 -28.76
C VAL A 162 -23.28 -13.71 -29.43
N LEU A 163 -24.36 -14.05 -30.13
CA LEU A 163 -25.28 -13.08 -30.71
C LEU A 163 -26.44 -12.84 -29.74
N ASN A 164 -26.81 -11.59 -29.53
CA ASN A 164 -27.99 -11.22 -28.75
C ASN A 164 -29.11 -10.70 -29.67
N PHE A 165 -30.27 -11.36 -29.64
CA PHE A 165 -31.46 -10.91 -30.36
C PHE A 165 -32.22 -9.88 -29.53
N GLY A 166 -32.61 -8.78 -30.18
CA GLY A 166 -33.56 -7.80 -29.69
C GLY A 166 -34.94 -7.96 -30.31
N GLU A 167 -35.71 -6.89 -30.26
CA GLU A 167 -37.03 -6.84 -30.87
C GLU A 167 -36.97 -7.10 -32.39
N LYS A 168 -37.96 -7.84 -32.90
CA LYS A 168 -38.12 -8.13 -34.35
C LYS A 168 -36.90 -8.81 -34.98
N ASN A 169 -36.22 -9.69 -34.24
CA ASN A 169 -35.05 -10.45 -34.70
C ASN A 169 -33.81 -9.60 -35.07
N VAL A 170 -33.76 -8.33 -34.66
CA VAL A 170 -32.57 -7.50 -34.87
C VAL A 170 -31.46 -7.93 -33.90
N ILE A 171 -30.23 -8.09 -34.39
CA ILE A 171 -29.08 -8.35 -33.52
C ILE A 171 -28.66 -7.06 -32.81
N GLU A 172 -28.86 -6.98 -31.50
CA GLU A 172 -28.52 -5.80 -30.69
C GLU A 172 -27.04 -5.73 -30.34
N SER A 173 -26.43 -6.90 -30.09
CA SER A 173 -25.02 -6.98 -29.78
C SER A 173 -24.40 -8.32 -30.17
N VAL A 174 -23.09 -8.27 -30.39
CA VAL A 174 -22.27 -9.45 -30.68
C VAL A 174 -21.08 -9.44 -29.74
N LEU A 175 -20.88 -10.54 -29.02
CA LEU A 175 -19.73 -10.76 -28.15
C LEU A 175 -18.80 -11.80 -28.78
N ASP A 176 -17.64 -11.38 -29.29
CA ASP A 176 -16.61 -12.29 -29.78
C ASP A 176 -15.68 -12.69 -28.62
N VAL A 177 -15.43 -14.00 -28.44
CA VAL A 177 -14.65 -14.58 -27.34
C VAL A 177 -13.41 -15.30 -27.87
N TYR A 178 -12.24 -14.93 -27.34
CA TYR A 178 -10.94 -15.49 -27.69
C TYR A 178 -10.30 -16.18 -26.49
N PHE A 179 -10.26 -17.51 -26.52
CA PHE A 179 -9.54 -18.30 -25.52
C PHE A 179 -8.06 -18.35 -25.88
N LYS A 180 -7.20 -17.85 -24.99
CA LYS A 180 -5.75 -17.78 -25.19
C LYS A 180 -5.00 -18.62 -24.15
N ALA A 181 -3.70 -18.82 -24.38
CA ALA A 181 -2.84 -19.55 -23.45
C ALA A 181 -2.84 -18.90 -22.05
N LYS A 182 -2.53 -19.71 -21.02
CA LYS A 182 -2.46 -19.29 -19.60
C LYS A 182 -3.79 -18.75 -19.02
N GLY A 183 -4.93 -19.22 -19.53
CA GLY A 183 -6.26 -18.89 -18.99
C GLY A 183 -6.71 -17.45 -19.26
N LYS A 184 -6.08 -16.76 -20.22
CA LYS A 184 -6.51 -15.45 -20.70
C LYS A 184 -7.72 -15.60 -21.63
N VAL A 185 -8.76 -14.82 -21.39
CA VAL A 185 -9.92 -14.73 -22.27
C VAL A 185 -10.13 -13.26 -22.64
N ASP A 186 -10.15 -12.99 -23.95
CA ASP A 186 -10.51 -11.66 -24.47
C ASP A 186 -11.93 -11.70 -25.01
N TYR A 187 -12.72 -10.72 -24.62
CA TYR A 187 -14.12 -10.49 -24.96
C TYR A 187 -14.21 -9.19 -25.76
N ILE A 188 -14.81 -9.23 -26.94
CA ILE A 188 -15.00 -8.05 -27.79
C ILE A 188 -16.49 -7.91 -28.02
N THR A 189 -17.11 -6.97 -27.31
CA THR A 189 -18.53 -6.67 -27.43
C THR A 189 -18.74 -5.52 -28.42
N ARG A 190 -19.58 -5.77 -29.42
CA ARG A 190 -20.05 -4.77 -30.39
C ARG A 190 -21.49 -4.42 -30.02
N ASN A 191 -21.75 -3.17 -29.68
CA ASN A 191 -23.09 -2.69 -29.37
C ASN A 191 -23.19 -1.20 -29.70
N GLN A 192 -24.21 -0.82 -30.48
CA GLN A 192 -24.41 0.57 -30.92
C GLN A 192 -24.73 1.53 -29.76
N ASN A 193 -25.14 1.01 -28.61
CA ASN A 193 -25.49 1.77 -27.41
C ASN A 193 -24.31 1.98 -26.44
N ILE A 194 -23.12 1.46 -26.74
CA ILE A 194 -21.91 1.75 -25.94
C ILE A 194 -21.56 3.22 -26.16
N LYS A 195 -22.03 4.07 -25.23
CA LYS A 195 -21.70 5.49 -25.21
C LYS A 195 -20.42 5.71 -24.41
N GLN A 196 -19.57 6.57 -24.96
CA GLN A 196 -18.50 7.39 -24.36
C GLN A 196 -17.54 6.74 -23.34
N GLY A 197 -16.26 7.08 -23.48
CA GLY A 197 -15.20 6.65 -22.60
C GLY A 197 -13.86 6.80 -23.30
N ASN A 198 -12.85 7.21 -22.55
CA ASN A 198 -11.48 7.33 -23.05
C ASN A 198 -10.64 6.14 -22.57
N GLN A 199 -9.44 6.02 -23.13
CA GLN A 199 -8.46 5.04 -22.66
C GLN A 199 -7.34 5.78 -21.95
N VAL A 200 -7.16 5.46 -20.68
CA VAL A 200 -6.19 6.08 -19.79
C VAL A 200 -5.13 5.06 -19.43
N ARG A 201 -3.87 5.51 -19.38
CA ARG A 201 -2.75 4.71 -18.88
C ARG A 201 -2.70 4.83 -17.37
N ASP A 202 -3.63 4.14 -16.71
CA ASP A 202 -3.88 4.24 -15.26
C ASP A 202 -2.64 3.92 -14.42
N GLU A 203 -1.79 3.00 -14.89
CA GLU A 203 -0.50 2.70 -14.25
C GLU A 203 0.42 3.93 -14.15
N GLU A 204 0.47 4.77 -15.19
CA GLU A 204 1.34 5.95 -15.22
C GLU A 204 0.83 7.06 -14.30
N LEU A 205 -0.50 7.19 -14.19
CA LEU A 205 -1.14 8.19 -13.34
C LEU A 205 -1.13 7.79 -11.86
N PHE A 206 -1.48 6.54 -11.54
CA PHE A 206 -1.75 6.12 -10.17
C PHE A 206 -0.72 5.15 -9.60
N GLY A 207 0.00 4.40 -10.44
CA GLY A 207 0.86 3.30 -9.99
C GLY A 207 1.97 3.74 -9.02
N SER A 208 2.49 4.96 -9.21
CA SER A 208 3.55 5.55 -8.37
C SER A 208 3.04 6.07 -7.04
N TYR A 209 1.72 6.25 -6.87
CA TYR A 209 1.08 6.83 -5.69
C TYR A 209 0.34 5.80 -4.85
N VAL A 210 -0.27 4.79 -5.49
CA VAL A 210 -1.07 3.78 -4.81
C VAL A 210 -0.17 2.83 -4.02
N SER A 211 -0.47 2.64 -2.72
CA SER A 211 0.26 1.72 -1.85
C SER A 211 0.28 0.29 -2.41
N ARG A 212 1.42 -0.40 -2.28
CA ARG A 212 1.56 -1.82 -2.63
C ARG A 212 0.84 -2.76 -1.66
N LYS A 213 0.36 -2.26 -0.51
CA LYS A 213 -0.34 -3.04 0.52
C LYS A 213 -1.83 -3.25 0.22
N VAL A 214 -2.35 -2.67 -0.87
CA VAL A 214 -3.75 -2.82 -1.26
C VAL A 214 -4.08 -4.26 -1.66
N SER A 215 -5.27 -4.73 -1.28
CA SER A 215 -5.77 -6.05 -1.70
C SER A 215 -6.50 -6.02 -3.03
N THR A 216 -7.08 -4.87 -3.38
CA THR A 216 -7.82 -4.61 -4.61
C THR A 216 -7.29 -3.36 -5.30
N TYR A 217 -7.54 -3.23 -6.60
CA TYR A 217 -7.29 -2.04 -7.40
C TYR A 217 -8.40 -1.91 -8.44
N HIS A 218 -9.21 -0.87 -8.36
CA HIS A 218 -10.32 -0.60 -9.27
C HIS A 218 -10.20 0.79 -9.88
N PHE A 219 -9.61 0.89 -11.05
CA PHE A 219 -9.55 2.13 -11.81
C PHE A 219 -10.82 2.33 -12.65
N TYR A 220 -11.31 3.57 -12.68
CA TYR A 220 -12.37 4.05 -13.53
C TYR A 220 -11.95 5.33 -14.27
N GLU A 221 -12.08 5.33 -15.60
CA GLU A 221 -11.96 6.53 -16.41
C GLU A 221 -13.20 7.42 -16.24
N ARG A 222 -12.98 8.74 -16.24
CA ARG A 222 -13.95 9.77 -15.91
C ARG A 222 -15.25 9.68 -16.72
N ASP A 223 -15.16 9.66 -18.05
CA ASP A 223 -16.33 9.68 -18.94
C ASP A 223 -17.01 8.32 -18.99
N TYR A 224 -16.24 7.23 -18.94
CA TYR A 224 -16.78 5.88 -18.89
C TYR A 224 -17.58 5.66 -17.60
N TYR A 225 -17.08 6.08 -16.44
CA TYR A 225 -17.82 5.95 -15.17
C TYR A 225 -19.10 6.78 -15.13
N ALA A 226 -19.15 7.92 -15.84
CA ALA A 226 -20.36 8.71 -16.03
C ALA A 226 -21.50 7.92 -16.70
N THR A 227 -21.19 6.86 -17.44
CA THR A 227 -22.21 5.99 -18.03
C THR A 227 -22.77 4.94 -17.07
N LEU A 228 -22.09 4.72 -15.93
CA LEU A 228 -22.39 3.65 -14.97
C LEU A 228 -23.08 4.15 -13.70
N ASP A 229 -22.88 5.41 -13.31
CA ASP A 229 -23.29 5.93 -12.01
C ASP A 229 -23.95 7.32 -12.13
N GLU A 230 -25.27 7.35 -11.96
CA GLU A 230 -26.08 8.58 -12.07
C GLU A 230 -25.79 9.61 -10.95
N ASN A 231 -25.43 9.14 -9.74
CA ASN A 231 -25.07 10.02 -8.63
C ASN A 231 -23.74 10.72 -8.88
N TYR A 232 -22.80 10.03 -9.51
CA TYR A 232 -21.52 10.59 -9.91
C TYR A 232 -21.66 11.67 -10.99
N VAL A 233 -22.48 11.44 -12.03
CA VAL A 233 -22.71 12.41 -13.12
C VAL A 233 -23.27 13.73 -12.61
N ASN A 234 -24.17 13.64 -11.62
CA ASN A 234 -24.78 14.81 -10.99
C ASN A 234 -24.00 15.29 -9.76
N GLY A 235 -22.90 14.61 -9.43
CA GLY A 235 -22.11 14.81 -8.21
C GLY A 235 -20.99 15.84 -8.37
N PRO A 236 -20.26 16.13 -7.29
CA PRO A 236 -19.15 17.07 -7.32
C PRO A 236 -17.88 16.47 -7.94
N MET A 237 -17.67 15.16 -7.84
CA MET A 237 -16.42 14.51 -8.23
C MET A 237 -16.11 14.65 -9.73
N ILE A 238 -17.12 14.56 -10.60
CA ILE A 238 -16.95 14.74 -12.05
C ILE A 238 -16.48 16.16 -12.45
N LYS A 239 -16.65 17.15 -11.56
CA LYS A 239 -16.29 18.54 -11.81
C LYS A 239 -14.79 18.78 -11.72
N TRP A 240 -14.10 18.06 -10.82
CA TRP A 240 -12.65 18.18 -10.68
C TRP A 240 -11.88 17.14 -11.49
N LEU A 241 -12.43 15.94 -11.69
CA LEU A 241 -11.70 14.85 -12.33
C LEU A 241 -11.13 15.21 -13.71
N GLN A 242 -9.86 14.90 -13.92
CA GLN A 242 -9.20 15.08 -15.21
C GLN A 242 -9.31 13.81 -16.06
N SER A 243 -8.81 12.69 -15.54
CA SER A 243 -8.75 11.40 -16.25
C SER A 243 -9.58 10.33 -15.55
N GLY A 244 -9.64 10.33 -14.21
CA GLY A 244 -10.39 9.30 -13.49
C GLY A 244 -9.95 9.12 -12.04
N PHE A 245 -10.42 8.04 -11.43
CA PHE A 245 -10.11 7.70 -10.05
C PHE A 245 -9.88 6.21 -9.86
N VAL A 246 -9.23 5.87 -8.75
CA VAL A 246 -8.96 4.51 -8.32
C VAL A 246 -9.63 4.28 -6.96
N GLU A 247 -10.37 3.19 -6.86
CA GLU A 247 -10.88 2.65 -5.59
C GLU A 247 -10.04 1.43 -5.17
N VAL A 248 -9.58 1.42 -3.91
CA VAL A 248 -8.78 0.32 -3.34
C VAL A 248 -9.26 -0.03 -1.94
N ASP A 249 -9.07 -1.30 -1.56
CA ASP A 249 -9.15 -1.75 -0.18
C ASP A 249 -7.76 -1.70 0.47
N TYR A 250 -7.61 -0.86 1.50
CA TYR A 250 -6.38 -0.64 2.24
C TYR A 250 -6.63 -0.75 3.75
N ALA A 251 -5.91 -1.63 4.43
CA ALA A 251 -6.07 -1.90 5.86
C ALA A 251 -7.52 -2.23 6.30
N GLY A 252 -8.33 -2.80 5.39
CA GLY A 252 -9.75 -3.14 5.63
C GLY A 252 -10.72 -1.97 5.44
N GLU A 253 -10.24 -0.82 4.96
CA GLU A 253 -11.04 0.36 4.67
C GLU A 253 -10.98 0.69 3.18
N LYS A 254 -12.05 1.31 2.67
CA LYS A 254 -12.12 1.78 1.29
C LYS A 254 -11.39 3.11 1.17
N VAL A 255 -10.55 3.25 0.15
CA VAL A 255 -9.82 4.48 -0.17
C VAL A 255 -10.04 4.81 -1.64
N LEU A 256 -10.37 6.07 -1.93
CA LEU A 256 -10.44 6.61 -3.28
C LEU A 256 -9.21 7.50 -3.51
N ILE A 257 -8.61 7.41 -4.70
CA ILE A 257 -7.53 8.27 -5.17
C ILE A 257 -7.99 8.87 -6.48
N SER A 258 -8.02 10.19 -6.60
CA SER A 258 -8.42 10.84 -7.85
C SER A 258 -7.41 11.88 -8.28
N ASP A 259 -7.24 12.00 -9.60
CA ASP A 259 -6.65 13.18 -10.19
C ASP A 259 -7.61 14.36 -10.15
N TYR A 260 -7.13 15.56 -10.46
CA TYR A 260 -7.99 16.72 -10.63
C TYR A 260 -7.39 17.69 -11.65
N ILE A 261 -8.27 18.41 -12.34
CA ILE A 261 -7.93 19.43 -13.33
C ILE A 261 -7.22 20.57 -12.62
N ASP A 262 -6.12 21.08 -13.20
CA ASP A 262 -5.43 22.27 -12.71
C ASP A 262 -6.41 23.44 -12.47
N GLY A 263 -6.44 23.93 -11.23
CA GLY A 263 -7.35 25.00 -10.79
C GLY A 263 -8.75 24.54 -10.34
N GLN A 264 -9.08 23.26 -10.42
CA GLN A 264 -10.32 22.66 -9.89
C GLN A 264 -10.02 21.87 -8.61
N ASP A 265 -9.69 22.56 -7.54
CA ASP A 265 -9.29 21.94 -6.27
C ASP A 265 -10.47 21.17 -5.61
N PRO A 266 -10.34 19.85 -5.36
CA PRO A 266 -11.42 19.05 -4.79
C PRO A 266 -11.87 19.52 -3.40
N ILE A 267 -10.94 19.95 -2.54
CA ILE A 267 -11.24 20.39 -1.17
C ILE A 267 -11.95 21.75 -1.21
N LEU A 268 -11.53 22.67 -2.08
CA LEU A 268 -12.22 23.96 -2.24
C LEU A 268 -13.62 23.77 -2.81
N ILE A 269 -13.80 22.92 -3.81
CA ILE A 269 -15.12 22.60 -4.39
C ILE A 269 -16.06 22.03 -3.33
N LEU A 270 -15.57 21.12 -2.49
CA LEU A 270 -16.38 20.52 -1.43
C LEU A 270 -16.71 21.52 -0.31
N ASN A 271 -15.77 22.40 0.05
CA ASN A 271 -16.00 23.46 1.02
C ASN A 271 -17.07 24.46 0.55
N ASP A 272 -17.04 24.87 -0.71
CA ASP A 272 -18.06 25.75 -1.30
C ASP A 272 -19.46 25.09 -1.24
N LEU A 273 -19.55 23.81 -1.60
CA LEU A 273 -20.82 23.06 -1.56
C LEU A 273 -21.38 22.90 -0.16
N GLN A 274 -20.51 22.78 0.86
CA GLN A 274 -20.93 22.63 2.26
C GLN A 274 -21.00 23.96 3.02
N GLN A 275 -20.65 25.09 2.37
CA GLN A 275 -20.54 26.41 2.99
C GLN A 275 -19.61 26.39 4.23
N THR A 276 -18.50 25.65 4.11
CA THR A 276 -17.45 25.54 5.13
C THR A 276 -16.17 26.22 4.67
N ILE A 277 -15.28 26.53 5.62
CA ILE A 277 -13.96 27.11 5.36
C ILE A 277 -12.92 26.15 5.95
N ASP A 278 -11.91 25.78 5.15
CA ASP A 278 -10.80 24.91 5.54
C ASP A 278 -11.20 23.58 6.18
N ALA A 279 -12.40 23.07 5.87
CA ALA A 279 -12.79 21.74 6.31
C ALA A 279 -12.06 20.69 5.46
N SER A 280 -11.67 19.59 6.11
CA SER A 280 -11.14 18.38 5.47
C SER A 280 -12.11 17.21 5.53
N SER A 281 -13.23 17.36 6.26
CA SER A 281 -14.26 16.35 6.46
C SER A 281 -15.55 16.74 5.77
N PHE A 282 -16.05 15.88 4.90
CA PHE A 282 -17.23 16.13 4.08
C PHE A 282 -18.23 14.97 4.17
N ARG A 283 -19.46 15.21 3.69
CA ARG A 283 -20.57 14.25 3.67
C ARG A 283 -21.24 14.13 2.29
N THR A 284 -20.84 14.98 1.35
CA THR A 284 -21.43 15.04 0.02
C THR A 284 -21.13 13.75 -0.75
N PRO A 285 -22.15 13.05 -1.30
CA PRO A 285 -21.94 11.86 -2.11
C PRO A 285 -21.02 12.11 -3.31
N LEU A 286 -20.03 11.25 -3.49
CA LEU A 286 -19.10 11.28 -4.63
C LEU A 286 -19.50 10.25 -5.70
N THR A 287 -20.01 9.10 -5.26
CA THR A 287 -20.56 8.04 -6.11
C THR A 287 -21.82 7.45 -5.46
N SER A 288 -22.50 6.55 -6.16
CA SER A 288 -23.61 5.76 -5.60
C SER A 288 -23.23 4.92 -4.38
N THR A 289 -21.93 4.58 -4.22
CA THR A 289 -21.43 3.72 -3.14
C THR A 289 -20.52 4.44 -2.14
N PHE A 290 -20.15 5.71 -2.39
CA PHE A 290 -19.25 6.47 -1.55
C PHE A 290 -19.72 7.93 -1.30
N PRO A 291 -19.79 8.38 -0.04
CA PRO A 291 -19.55 7.62 1.19
C PRO A 291 -20.75 6.69 1.49
N LYS A 292 -20.60 5.81 2.49
CA LYS A 292 -21.74 5.07 3.04
C LYS A 292 -22.81 6.07 3.52
N PRO A 293 -24.11 5.80 3.29
CA PRO A 293 -25.19 6.70 3.71
C PRO A 293 -25.04 7.16 5.16
N GLY A 294 -25.12 8.48 5.39
CA GLY A 294 -24.98 9.10 6.72
C GLY A 294 -23.55 9.23 7.27
N SER A 295 -22.54 8.70 6.57
CA SER A 295 -21.14 8.78 6.98
C SER A 295 -20.44 10.03 6.41
N SER A 296 -19.46 10.55 7.15
CA SER A 296 -18.50 11.54 6.64
C SER A 296 -17.23 10.86 6.13
N TYR A 297 -16.44 11.59 5.34
CA TYR A 297 -15.12 11.17 4.84
C TYR A 297 -14.14 12.33 4.91
N ILE A 298 -12.86 11.98 4.91
CA ILE A 298 -11.73 12.90 4.92
C ILE A 298 -11.11 12.94 3.52
N VAL A 299 -10.74 14.13 3.07
CA VAL A 299 -9.96 14.37 1.84
C VAL A 299 -8.61 14.97 2.24
N LYS A 300 -7.51 14.40 1.74
CA LYS A 300 -6.15 14.95 1.91
C LYS A 300 -5.41 14.98 0.57
N TYR A 301 -4.53 15.96 0.41
CA TYR A 301 -3.66 16.03 -0.77
C TYR A 301 -2.63 14.91 -0.79
N LEU A 302 -2.31 14.45 -2.00
CA LEU A 302 -1.26 13.50 -2.32
C LEU A 302 -0.59 14.00 -3.61
N GLU A 303 0.33 14.96 -3.48
CA GLU A 303 0.89 15.74 -4.60
C GLU A 303 -0.22 16.37 -5.47
N ASP A 304 -0.27 16.00 -6.75
CA ASP A 304 -1.25 16.37 -7.77
C ASP A 304 -2.52 15.51 -7.74
N LEU A 305 -2.67 14.64 -6.73
CA LEU A 305 -3.85 13.82 -6.49
C LEU A 305 -4.48 14.16 -5.13
N VAL A 306 -5.66 13.60 -4.89
CA VAL A 306 -6.27 13.56 -3.55
C VAL A 306 -6.54 12.13 -3.12
N VAL A 307 -6.35 11.86 -1.83
CA VAL A 307 -6.74 10.60 -1.17
C VAL A 307 -7.95 10.84 -0.28
N ILE A 308 -8.93 9.92 -0.36
CA ILE A 308 -10.24 10.06 0.26
C ILE A 308 -10.59 8.77 1.02
N SER A 309 -10.93 8.88 2.31
CA SER A 309 -11.36 7.73 3.11
C SER A 309 -12.29 8.14 4.26
N HIS A 310 -13.06 7.21 4.85
CA HIS A 310 -13.90 7.48 6.03
C HIS A 310 -13.09 7.85 7.28
N LYS A 311 -11.80 7.52 7.33
CA LYS A 311 -10.92 7.71 8.48
C LYS A 311 -9.69 8.52 8.12
N GLU A 312 -9.40 9.54 8.92
CA GLU A 312 -8.22 10.38 8.73
C GLU A 312 -6.93 9.57 8.80
N GLU A 313 -6.85 8.62 9.75
CA GLU A 313 -5.66 7.80 9.96
C GLU A 313 -5.34 6.92 8.74
N ILE A 314 -6.35 6.56 7.95
CA ILE A 314 -6.18 5.77 6.72
C ILE A 314 -5.59 6.63 5.62
N CYS A 315 -6.08 7.85 5.42
CA CYS A 315 -5.48 8.80 4.49
C CYS A 315 -4.00 9.06 4.86
N ASP A 316 -3.71 9.27 6.14
CA ASP A 316 -2.35 9.52 6.62
C ASP A 316 -1.40 8.34 6.38
N GLN A 317 -1.86 7.12 6.64
CA GLN A 317 -1.08 5.92 6.37
C GLN A 317 -0.85 5.70 4.87
N PHE A 318 -1.83 6.04 4.04
CA PHE A 318 -1.71 5.91 2.59
C PHE A 318 -0.69 6.91 2.01
N ILE A 319 -0.75 8.17 2.47
CA ILE A 319 0.24 9.21 2.12
C ILE A 319 1.64 8.83 2.62
N ALA A 320 1.74 8.26 3.83
CA ALA A 320 3.01 7.77 4.36
C ALA A 320 3.59 6.65 3.47
N ASP A 321 2.77 5.71 2.99
CA ASP A 321 3.25 4.68 2.07
C ASP A 321 3.78 5.27 0.76
N TYR A 322 3.16 6.33 0.22
CA TYR A 322 3.69 7.06 -0.94
C TYR A 322 5.06 7.70 -0.66
N LYS A 323 5.16 8.50 0.41
CA LYS A 323 6.42 9.16 0.79
C LYS A 323 7.57 8.17 0.97
N LEU A 324 7.25 7.01 1.53
CA LEU A 324 8.21 5.92 1.76
C LEU A 324 8.56 5.08 0.53
N GLY A 325 8.01 5.39 -0.64
CA GLY A 325 8.18 4.56 -1.84
C GLY A 325 7.56 3.16 -1.72
N ASN A 326 6.64 2.94 -0.78
CA ASN A 326 5.88 1.69 -0.62
C ASN A 326 4.72 1.60 -1.63
N THR A 327 4.94 2.00 -2.88
CA THR A 327 3.90 2.04 -3.92
C THR A 327 3.99 0.89 -4.91
N ILE A 328 2.94 0.69 -5.70
CA ILE A 328 2.88 -0.42 -6.66
C ILE A 328 4.05 -0.34 -7.65
N SER A 329 4.35 0.84 -8.20
CA SER A 329 5.42 1.02 -9.20
C SER A 329 6.82 0.67 -8.68
N GLN A 330 7.08 0.87 -7.38
CA GLN A 330 8.39 0.60 -6.76
C GLN A 330 8.62 -0.88 -6.45
N ASN A 331 7.62 -1.74 -6.65
CA ASN A 331 7.73 -3.18 -6.43
C ASN A 331 7.38 -3.97 -7.70
N SER A 332 8.37 -4.62 -8.31
CA SER A 332 8.18 -5.37 -9.56
C SER A 332 7.09 -6.45 -9.49
N SER A 333 6.96 -7.12 -8.34
CA SER A 333 5.97 -8.19 -8.14
C SER A 333 4.55 -7.62 -8.02
N SER A 334 4.37 -6.56 -7.23
CA SER A 334 3.09 -5.86 -7.12
C SER A 334 2.70 -5.22 -8.46
N ARG A 335 3.62 -4.53 -9.13
CA ARG A 335 3.41 -3.96 -10.46
C ARG A 335 2.96 -5.01 -11.48
N LYS A 336 3.66 -6.15 -11.54
CA LYS A 336 3.29 -7.26 -12.44
C LYS A 336 1.92 -7.85 -12.08
N ARG A 337 1.60 -8.00 -10.79
CA ARG A 337 0.28 -8.46 -10.32
C ARG A 337 -0.84 -7.51 -10.75
N MET A 338 -0.63 -6.20 -10.64
CA MET A 338 -1.67 -5.22 -10.96
C MET A 338 -1.82 -5.00 -12.46
N PHE A 339 -0.72 -4.79 -13.19
CA PHE A 339 -0.76 -4.31 -14.57
C PHE A 339 -0.27 -5.33 -15.62
N GLY A 340 0.47 -6.36 -15.21
CA GLY A 340 1.11 -7.30 -16.15
C GLY A 340 0.12 -8.10 -17.01
N ASP A 341 0.43 -8.30 -18.28
CA ASP A 341 -0.35 -9.09 -19.25
C ASP A 341 -1.76 -8.54 -19.59
N LEU A 342 -2.16 -7.43 -18.95
CA LEU A 342 -3.35 -6.65 -19.28
C LEU A 342 -3.00 -5.49 -20.22
N PRO A 343 -3.97 -4.99 -21.02
CA PRO A 343 -3.84 -3.73 -21.75
C PRO A 343 -3.39 -2.58 -20.85
N GLN A 344 -2.54 -1.70 -21.39
CA GLN A 344 -2.02 -0.53 -20.68
C GLN A 344 -2.99 0.64 -20.69
N SER A 345 -3.69 0.88 -21.81
CA SER A 345 -4.68 1.93 -21.94
C SER A 345 -6.07 1.35 -21.76
N VAL A 346 -6.79 1.78 -20.73
CA VAL A 346 -8.05 1.17 -20.27
C VAL A 346 -9.07 2.24 -19.90
N SER A 347 -10.35 1.91 -20.00
CA SER A 347 -11.46 2.70 -19.45
C SER A 347 -11.83 2.23 -18.04
N GLU A 348 -11.54 0.97 -17.72
CA GLU A 348 -11.71 0.38 -16.39
C GLU A 348 -10.66 -0.71 -16.17
N ARG A 349 -10.14 -0.82 -14.94
CA ARG A 349 -9.33 -1.98 -14.52
C ARG A 349 -9.79 -2.43 -13.16
N TYR A 350 -10.02 -3.72 -12.99
CA TYR A 350 -10.34 -4.29 -11.70
C TYR A 350 -9.45 -5.49 -11.39
N ILE A 351 -8.74 -5.41 -10.27
CA ILE A 351 -7.81 -6.41 -9.78
C ILE A 351 -8.19 -6.78 -8.35
N SER A 352 -8.29 -8.09 -8.10
CA SER A 352 -8.47 -8.66 -6.76
C SER A 352 -7.61 -9.93 -6.62
N ASN A 353 -7.75 -10.66 -5.51
CA ASN A 353 -7.06 -11.94 -5.31
C ASN A 353 -7.49 -13.04 -6.29
N GLY A 354 -8.71 -12.96 -6.84
CA GLY A 354 -9.27 -14.01 -7.69
C GLY A 354 -9.50 -13.59 -9.15
N ILE A 355 -9.52 -12.28 -9.43
CA ILE A 355 -9.95 -11.73 -10.71
C ILE A 355 -8.95 -10.66 -11.13
N ARG A 356 -8.55 -10.71 -12.40
CA ARG A 356 -7.82 -9.61 -13.05
C ARG A 356 -8.55 -9.31 -14.35
N GLN A 357 -9.13 -8.12 -14.44
CA GLN A 357 -9.89 -7.70 -15.61
C GLN A 357 -9.57 -6.26 -16.00
N SER A 358 -9.71 -5.98 -17.29
CA SER A 358 -9.65 -4.62 -17.83
C SER A 358 -10.68 -4.45 -18.93
N LYS A 359 -11.27 -3.27 -19.02
CA LYS A 359 -12.15 -2.88 -20.12
C LYS A 359 -11.61 -1.65 -20.83
N ALA A 360 -11.79 -1.59 -22.13
CA ALA A 360 -11.42 -0.44 -22.94
C ALA A 360 -12.54 -0.15 -23.95
N VAL A 361 -13.07 1.07 -23.91
CA VAL A 361 -14.02 1.56 -24.91
C VAL A 361 -13.24 2.11 -26.11
N TYR A 362 -13.62 1.73 -27.32
CA TYR A 362 -13.00 2.23 -28.55
C TYR A 362 -14.01 2.22 -29.70
N LYS A 363 -14.40 3.39 -30.24
CA LYS A 363 -15.25 3.51 -31.44
C LYS A 363 -16.52 2.62 -31.43
N GLY A 364 -17.23 2.55 -30.31
CA GLY A 364 -18.44 1.70 -30.15
C GLY A 364 -18.17 0.23 -29.85
N TYR A 365 -16.92 -0.15 -29.60
CA TYR A 365 -16.51 -1.47 -29.12
C TYR A 365 -16.17 -1.39 -27.63
N LEU A 366 -16.59 -2.39 -26.87
CA LEU A 366 -16.12 -2.65 -25.51
C LEU A 366 -15.19 -3.86 -25.56
N LEU A 367 -13.91 -3.61 -25.33
CA LEU A 367 -12.86 -4.64 -25.29
C LEU A 367 -12.62 -5.01 -23.83
N GLU A 368 -12.98 -6.22 -23.43
CA GLU A 368 -12.73 -6.74 -22.10
C GLU A 368 -11.68 -7.86 -22.15
N THR A 369 -10.69 -7.80 -21.27
CA THR A 369 -9.70 -8.87 -21.07
C THR A 369 -9.81 -9.37 -19.64
N LYS A 370 -9.95 -10.68 -19.47
CA LYS A 370 -10.09 -11.33 -18.16
C LYS A 370 -9.12 -12.49 -17.99
N PHE A 371 -8.55 -12.61 -16.80
CA PHE A 371 -7.79 -13.77 -16.37
C PHE A 371 -8.50 -14.47 -15.21
N GLY A 372 -8.67 -15.79 -15.31
CA GLY A 372 -9.06 -16.65 -14.19
C GLY A 372 -7.88 -16.96 -13.25
N LYS A 373 -8.18 -17.34 -11.99
CA LYS A 373 -7.24 -17.60 -10.88
C LYS A 373 -5.84 -18.03 -11.34
N SER A 374 -4.95 -17.04 -11.46
CA SER A 374 -3.52 -17.25 -11.61
C SER A 374 -2.88 -16.73 -10.33
N GLU A 375 -2.46 -17.67 -9.48
CA GLU A 375 -1.79 -17.39 -8.21
C GLU A 375 -0.51 -16.59 -8.45
N VAL A 376 -0.58 -15.28 -8.22
CA VAL A 376 0.58 -14.47 -7.84
C VAL A 376 0.27 -13.93 -6.45
N HIS A 377 0.50 -14.77 -5.45
CA HIS A 377 0.55 -14.30 -4.06
C HIS A 377 1.78 -13.39 -3.93
N ALA A 378 1.56 -12.08 -3.96
CA ALA A 378 2.55 -11.14 -3.50
C ALA A 378 2.70 -11.33 -1.99
N VAL A 379 3.83 -11.89 -1.55
CA VAL A 379 4.24 -11.84 -0.15
C VAL A 379 4.46 -10.37 0.16
N VAL A 380 3.50 -9.77 0.87
CA VAL A 380 3.60 -8.41 1.43
C VAL A 380 4.67 -8.49 2.53
N GLN A 381 5.92 -8.27 2.14
CA GLN A 381 6.98 -8.04 3.11
C GLN A 381 6.90 -6.56 3.48
N ASP A 382 6.24 -6.30 4.62
CA ASP A 382 6.21 -4.97 5.26
C ASP A 382 7.66 -4.51 5.48
N GLN A 383 8.10 -3.55 4.66
CA GLN A 383 9.44 -2.96 4.76
C GLN A 383 9.50 -1.86 5.83
N SER A 384 8.33 -1.32 6.24
CA SER A 384 8.25 -0.29 7.27
C SER A 384 6.90 -0.22 7.96
N ILE A 385 6.90 0.30 9.19
CA ILE A 385 5.73 0.72 9.96
C ILE A 385 5.77 2.24 10.10
N ALA A 386 4.72 2.93 9.65
CA ALA A 386 4.54 4.36 9.85
C ALA A 386 3.55 4.61 11.00
N MET A 387 3.92 5.50 11.93
CA MET A 387 3.08 5.91 13.06
C MET A 387 2.86 7.41 12.98
N THR A 388 1.62 7.81 12.68
CA THR A 388 1.23 9.21 12.48
C THR A 388 1.03 9.93 13.82
N CYS A 389 1.74 11.03 14.03
CA CYS A 389 1.63 11.84 15.24
C CYS A 389 0.72 13.07 15.08
N ASN A 390 0.63 13.67 13.89
CA ASN A 390 -0.13 14.90 13.63
C ASN A 390 0.32 16.13 14.44
N PHE A 391 1.60 16.17 14.84
CA PHE A 391 2.25 17.33 15.46
C PHE A 391 3.74 17.36 15.10
N ASP A 392 4.40 18.49 15.39
CA ASP A 392 5.84 18.66 15.19
C ASP A 392 6.63 17.87 16.25
N ILE A 393 7.21 16.74 15.83
CA ILE A 393 7.89 15.80 16.72
C ILE A 393 9.25 16.35 17.15
N ILE A 394 9.46 16.51 18.45
CA ILE A 394 10.74 16.97 19.03
C ILE A 394 11.55 15.83 19.66
N ASP A 395 10.90 14.76 20.09
CA ASP A 395 11.56 13.58 20.64
C ASP A 395 10.71 12.32 20.50
N PHE A 396 11.36 11.15 20.53
CA PHE A 396 10.66 9.86 20.64
C PHE A 396 11.51 8.84 21.40
N HIS A 397 10.87 7.85 22.00
CA HIS A 397 11.54 6.67 22.54
C HIS A 397 10.96 5.41 21.89
N ALA A 398 11.78 4.71 21.10
CA ALA A 398 11.42 3.46 20.47
C ALA A 398 11.74 2.27 21.40
N PHE A 399 10.78 1.37 21.57
CA PHE A 399 11.00 0.12 22.30
C PHE A 399 11.48 -0.98 21.33
N LYS A 400 12.09 -2.05 21.86
CA LYS A 400 12.61 -3.18 21.06
C LYS A 400 11.54 -3.92 20.24
N LYS A 401 10.26 -3.72 20.53
CA LYS A 401 9.14 -4.35 19.82
C LYS A 401 8.70 -3.47 18.64
N PRO A 402 8.56 -4.02 17.41
CA PRO A 402 8.02 -3.30 16.27
C PRO A 402 6.67 -2.64 16.56
N GLY A 403 6.51 -1.42 16.08
CA GLY A 403 5.34 -0.57 16.25
C GLY A 403 5.09 -0.11 17.69
N LYS A 404 6.07 -0.21 18.59
CA LYS A 404 5.95 0.24 19.99
C LYS A 404 6.89 1.40 20.28
N LEU A 405 6.33 2.59 20.52
CA LEU A 405 7.08 3.80 20.85
C LEU A 405 6.22 4.85 21.56
N VAL A 406 6.89 5.84 22.12
CA VAL A 406 6.28 7.11 22.55
C VAL A 406 6.91 8.27 21.78
N ALA A 407 6.09 9.20 21.31
CA ALA A 407 6.50 10.40 20.58
C ALA A 407 6.02 11.66 21.32
N LEU A 408 6.86 12.70 21.36
CA LEU A 408 6.63 13.97 22.03
C LEU A 408 6.67 15.12 21.02
N GLY A 409 5.65 15.98 21.07
CA GLY A 409 5.48 17.16 20.25
C GLY A 409 6.00 18.45 20.89
N SER A 410 6.17 19.48 20.05
CA SER A 410 6.74 20.77 20.44
C SER A 410 5.90 21.57 21.44
N LYS A 411 4.60 21.28 21.56
CA LYS A 411 3.66 21.94 22.47
C LYS A 411 3.27 21.05 23.67
N GLY A 412 3.97 19.93 23.87
CA GLY A 412 3.68 18.99 24.95
C GLY A 412 2.69 17.88 24.56
N GLU A 413 2.46 17.64 23.27
CA GLU A 413 1.67 16.50 22.80
C GLU A 413 2.44 15.20 23.03
N LEU A 414 1.80 14.16 23.58
CA LEU A 414 2.44 12.87 23.81
C LEU A 414 1.58 11.75 23.24
N HIS A 415 2.09 11.01 22.26
CA HIS A 415 1.41 9.86 21.66
C HIS A 415 2.17 8.57 21.94
N PHE A 416 1.45 7.53 22.39
CA PHE A 416 2.00 6.19 22.56
C PHE A 416 1.39 5.24 21.54
N PHE A 417 2.25 4.49 20.87
CA PHE A 417 1.88 3.50 19.87
C PHE A 417 2.18 2.09 20.36
N GLU A 418 1.27 1.17 20.07
CA GLU A 418 1.49 -0.27 20.26
C GLU A 418 1.04 -1.03 19.01
N LYS A 419 1.90 -1.93 18.51
CA LYS A 419 1.70 -2.66 17.26
C LYS A 419 1.39 -1.73 16.06
N GLY A 420 1.99 -0.54 16.05
CA GLY A 420 1.86 0.46 14.98
C GLY A 420 0.57 1.27 15.04
N LYS A 421 -0.28 1.07 16.05
CA LYS A 421 -1.53 1.81 16.24
C LYS A 421 -1.43 2.72 17.45
N LEU A 422 -2.05 3.89 17.37
CA LEU A 422 -2.16 4.81 18.51
C LEU A 422 -2.94 4.11 19.63
N SER A 423 -2.30 3.99 20.80
CA SER A 423 -2.89 3.33 21.97
C SER A 423 -3.45 4.34 22.97
N TRP A 424 -2.75 5.46 23.21
CA TRP A 424 -3.24 6.56 24.02
C TRP A 424 -2.50 7.86 23.66
N LYS A 425 -3.11 8.99 24.04
CA LYS A 425 -2.53 10.35 23.90
C LYS A 425 -2.67 11.15 25.19
N LYS A 426 -1.72 12.05 25.44
CA LYS A 426 -1.69 13.00 26.57
C LYS A 426 -1.25 14.38 26.08
N SER A 427 -1.55 15.42 26.86
CA SER A 427 -1.08 16.80 26.70
C SER A 427 -0.44 17.24 28.01
N LEU A 428 0.72 17.89 27.96
CA LEU A 428 1.40 18.44 29.12
C LEU A 428 0.98 19.88 29.46
N ASP A 429 0.08 20.47 28.65
CA ASP A 429 -0.40 21.86 28.70
C ASP A 429 0.68 22.95 28.55
N SER A 430 1.96 22.58 28.58
CA SER A 430 3.12 23.41 28.28
C SER A 430 4.27 22.56 27.70
N LYS A 431 5.36 23.23 27.33
CA LYS A 431 6.52 22.60 26.71
C LYS A 431 7.27 21.71 27.70
N ALA A 432 7.61 20.49 27.28
CA ALA A 432 8.49 19.61 28.06
C ALA A 432 9.91 20.21 28.22
N LEU A 433 10.45 20.14 29.43
CA LEU A 433 11.82 20.55 29.75
C LEU A 433 12.81 19.38 29.61
N GLY A 434 12.90 18.78 28.43
CA GLY A 434 13.91 17.74 28.16
C GLY A 434 13.42 16.63 27.26
N LYS A 435 14.16 15.53 27.27
CA LYS A 435 13.87 14.33 26.46
C LYS A 435 13.01 13.34 27.23
N ILE A 436 12.34 12.45 26.49
CA ILE A 436 11.59 11.34 27.05
C ILE A 436 12.56 10.41 27.79
N GLN A 437 12.31 10.20 29.08
CA GLN A 437 13.04 9.23 29.89
C GLN A 437 12.19 7.99 30.11
N VAL A 438 12.80 6.81 29.95
CA VAL A 438 12.17 5.53 30.31
C VAL A 438 12.91 4.97 31.52
N VAL A 439 12.20 4.85 32.64
CA VAL A 439 12.79 4.57 33.96
C VAL A 439 12.15 3.36 34.62
N GLU A 440 12.91 2.66 35.46
CA GLU A 440 12.46 1.46 36.15
C GLU A 440 12.54 1.64 37.66
N LEU A 441 11.39 1.74 38.32
CA LEU A 441 11.30 2.08 39.74
C LEU A 441 11.78 0.96 40.66
N HIS A 442 11.39 -0.29 40.39
CA HIS A 442 11.53 -1.39 41.35
C HIS A 442 12.50 -2.50 40.94
N GLY A 443 13.10 -2.46 39.74
CA GLY A 443 14.06 -3.51 39.31
C GLY A 443 13.41 -4.82 38.81
N GLY A 444 12.08 -4.85 38.65
CA GLY A 444 11.30 -6.00 38.18
C GLY A 444 10.99 -6.02 36.67
N GLY A 445 11.55 -5.09 35.90
CA GLY A 445 11.36 -4.94 34.45
C GLY A 445 10.21 -4.01 34.03
N GLU A 446 9.39 -3.53 34.97
CA GLU A 446 8.32 -2.57 34.71
C GLU A 446 8.87 -1.15 34.54
N VAL A 447 8.67 -0.60 33.35
CA VAL A 447 9.18 0.72 32.98
C VAL A 447 8.08 1.77 32.91
N HIS A 448 8.46 3.01 33.18
CA HIS A 448 7.60 4.18 33.19
C HIS A 448 8.19 5.26 32.28
N ILE A 449 7.32 6.09 31.73
CA ILE A 449 7.65 7.26 30.92
C ILE A 449 7.71 8.47 31.85
N LEU A 450 8.88 9.10 31.95
CA LEU A 450 9.16 10.25 32.81
C LEU A 450 9.43 11.49 31.95
N LEU A 451 8.71 12.57 32.25
CA LEU A 451 8.85 13.90 31.66
C LEU A 451 8.57 14.96 32.74
N ASN A 452 8.99 16.19 32.51
CA ASN A 452 8.57 17.33 33.32
C ASN A 452 8.35 18.57 32.46
N THR A 453 7.47 19.44 32.91
CA THR A 453 7.33 20.83 32.48
C THR A 453 8.02 21.73 33.50
N GLU A 454 7.83 23.05 33.37
CA GLU A 454 8.21 24.01 34.40
C GLU A 454 7.43 23.77 35.72
N ASP A 455 6.18 23.31 35.65
CA ASP A 455 5.29 23.25 36.81
C ASP A 455 5.07 21.83 37.37
N GLU A 456 5.27 20.78 36.56
CA GLU A 456 4.88 19.43 36.95
C GLU A 456 5.89 18.37 36.50
N ILE A 457 6.07 17.33 37.33
CA ILE A 457 6.78 16.10 36.97
C ILE A 457 5.75 15.00 36.73
N PHE A 458 5.82 14.37 35.56
CA PHE A 458 4.91 13.32 35.15
C PHE A 458 5.58 11.96 35.10
N LEU A 459 4.83 10.93 35.51
CA LEU A 459 5.28 9.54 35.43
C LEU A 459 4.10 8.64 35.06
N TRP A 460 4.16 8.03 33.88
CA TRP A 460 3.14 7.11 33.38
C TRP A 460 3.68 5.71 33.19
N ASP A 461 2.86 4.70 33.49
CA ASP A 461 3.09 3.36 32.99
C ASP A 461 2.88 3.29 31.46
N LEU A 462 3.23 2.16 30.85
CA LEU A 462 3.04 1.98 29.40
C LEU A 462 1.57 1.91 28.96
N LYS A 463 0.61 1.84 29.89
CA LYS A 463 -0.84 1.90 29.63
C LYS A 463 -1.37 3.34 29.72
N GLY A 464 -0.53 4.32 30.04
CA GLY A 464 -0.90 5.73 30.17
C GLY A 464 -1.54 6.07 31.52
N LYS A 465 -1.44 5.19 32.52
CA LYS A 465 -1.89 5.43 33.89
C LYS A 465 -0.76 6.09 34.69
N GLU A 466 -1.11 7.09 35.49
CA GLU A 466 -0.18 7.77 36.39
C GLU A 466 0.29 6.83 37.51
N ALA A 467 1.58 6.91 37.82
CA ALA A 467 2.14 6.26 38.99
C ALA A 467 1.60 6.94 40.28
N PRO A 468 1.47 6.21 41.40
CA PRO A 468 1.06 6.80 42.67
C PRO A 468 1.95 8.00 43.06
N GLY A 469 1.32 9.12 43.41
CA GLY A 469 2.01 10.36 43.76
C GLY A 469 2.38 11.27 42.58
N PHE A 470 2.03 10.89 41.35
CA PHE A 470 2.25 11.69 40.14
C PHE A 470 0.91 12.18 39.55
N PRO A 471 0.88 13.33 38.85
CA PRO A 471 2.01 14.26 38.69
C PRO A 471 2.40 14.96 40.00
N ILE A 472 3.69 15.25 40.15
CA ILE A 472 4.20 16.07 41.26
C ILE A 472 4.12 17.53 40.83
N LYS A 473 3.34 18.32 41.56
CA LYS A 473 3.27 19.78 41.35
C LYS A 473 4.45 20.47 42.02
N LEU A 474 5.10 21.36 41.28
CA LEU A 474 6.23 22.14 41.75
C LEU A 474 5.74 23.50 42.25
N GLU A 475 6.22 23.90 43.42
CA GLU A 475 5.89 25.22 43.98
C GLU A 475 6.59 26.37 43.22
N ASN A 476 7.77 26.10 42.66
CA ASN A 476 8.56 27.07 41.89
C ASN A 476 8.97 26.45 40.54
N PRO A 477 8.98 27.25 39.45
CA PRO A 477 9.26 26.76 38.09
C PRO A 477 10.59 26.00 38.00
N ALA A 478 10.56 24.82 37.41
CA ALA A 478 11.73 24.02 37.13
C ALA A 478 12.58 24.65 36.02
N VAL A 479 13.91 24.56 36.14
CA VAL A 479 14.84 25.10 35.14
C VAL A 479 15.58 24.04 34.33
N ASN A 480 15.37 22.76 34.65
CA ASN A 480 16.08 21.64 34.03
C ASN A 480 15.21 20.38 33.87
N GLU A 481 15.69 19.47 33.03
CA GLU A 481 15.14 18.11 32.92
C GLU A 481 15.29 17.38 34.25
N VAL A 482 14.20 16.76 34.71
CA VAL A 482 14.15 15.91 35.90
C VAL A 482 15.17 14.79 35.81
N LYS A 483 15.89 14.52 36.90
CA LYS A 483 16.86 13.44 36.99
C LYS A 483 16.30 12.28 37.78
N PHE A 484 16.11 11.14 37.12
CA PHE A 484 15.93 9.85 37.80
C PHE A 484 17.28 9.22 38.14
N TYR A 485 17.41 8.66 39.35
CA TYR A 485 18.54 7.82 39.73
C TYR A 485 18.19 6.80 40.81
N ARG A 486 19.01 5.75 40.92
CA ARG A 486 18.91 4.74 41.98
C ARG A 486 20.14 4.76 42.88
N TRP A 487 19.92 4.65 44.18
CA TRP A 487 20.98 4.58 45.18
C TRP A 487 20.56 3.67 46.33
N LYS A 488 21.40 2.68 46.66
CA LYS A 488 21.09 1.66 47.68
C LYS A 488 19.71 1.03 47.48
N ASP A 489 19.45 0.59 46.25
CA ASP A 489 18.22 -0.05 45.76
C ASP A 489 16.94 0.81 45.81
N GLN A 490 17.02 2.05 46.27
CA GLN A 490 15.92 3.02 46.26
C GLN A 490 15.96 3.91 45.01
N SER A 491 14.80 4.36 44.58
CA SER A 491 14.59 5.21 43.40
C SER A 491 14.26 6.64 43.81
N TYR A 492 14.87 7.60 43.12
CA TYR A 492 14.76 9.01 43.44
C TYR A 492 14.60 9.88 42.20
N PHE A 493 13.89 10.99 42.35
CA PHE A 493 13.79 12.06 41.37
C PHE A 493 14.43 13.32 41.93
N LEU A 494 15.12 14.06 41.07
CA LEU A 494 15.83 15.29 41.44
C LEU A 494 15.54 16.37 40.41
N ILE A 495 15.13 17.55 40.88
CA ILE A 495 14.80 18.69 40.03
C ILE A 495 15.24 19.98 40.71
N THR A 496 15.66 20.98 39.93
CA THR A 496 16.05 22.30 40.44
C THR A 496 15.08 23.35 39.91
N SER A 497 14.67 24.26 40.80
CA SER A 497 13.85 25.43 40.47
C SER A 497 14.71 26.68 40.24
N ASP A 498 14.12 27.72 39.68
CA ASP A 498 14.77 29.00 39.36
C ASP A 498 15.38 29.73 40.57
N ASP A 499 14.82 29.53 41.76
CA ASP A 499 15.33 30.00 43.05
C ASP A 499 16.55 29.21 43.57
N LYS A 500 17.09 28.31 42.74
CA LYS A 500 18.26 27.44 43.01
C LYS A 500 18.04 26.35 44.05
N LYS A 501 16.79 26.13 44.48
CA LYS A 501 16.42 24.98 45.31
C LYS A 501 16.36 23.72 44.47
N THR A 502 16.99 22.67 44.96
CA THR A 502 16.95 21.34 44.36
C THR A 502 16.19 20.40 45.27
N LEU A 503 15.05 19.91 44.80
CA LEU A 503 14.16 19.01 45.53
C LEU A 503 14.47 17.56 45.14
N GLN A 504 14.51 16.70 46.16
CA GLN A 504 14.59 15.26 46.01
C GLN A 504 13.27 14.62 46.40
N PHE A 505 12.70 13.83 45.49
CA PHE A 505 11.49 13.05 45.73
C PHE A 505 11.80 11.54 45.73
N ASP A 506 10.99 10.78 46.46
CA ASP A 506 11.02 9.31 46.39
C ASP A 506 10.15 8.75 45.25
N SER A 507 10.05 7.42 45.17
CA SER A 507 9.24 6.73 44.15
C SER A 507 7.73 6.92 44.30
N GLU A 508 7.26 7.45 45.42
CA GLU A 508 5.85 7.75 45.71
C GLU A 508 5.56 9.26 45.58
N GLY A 509 6.51 10.04 45.05
CA GLY A 509 6.37 11.48 44.85
C GLY A 509 6.46 12.33 46.13
N ARG A 510 6.89 11.74 47.26
CA ARG A 510 7.05 12.48 48.51
C ARG A 510 8.39 13.21 48.52
N GLU A 511 8.39 14.46 48.94
CA GLU A 511 9.61 15.23 49.16
C GLU A 511 10.41 14.64 50.33
N LEU A 512 11.69 14.36 50.09
CA LEU A 512 12.60 13.79 51.08
C LEU A 512 13.63 14.79 51.60
N ALA A 513 14.17 15.61 50.71
CA ALA A 513 15.29 16.47 51.02
C ALA A 513 15.38 17.67 50.07
N LEU A 514 16.00 18.73 50.59
CA LEU A 514 16.24 19.99 49.90
C LEU A 514 17.74 20.31 49.89
N PHE A 515 18.25 20.67 48.72
CA PHE A 515 19.64 21.09 48.49
C PHE A 515 19.65 22.47 47.84
N TYR A 516 20.70 23.25 48.10
CA TYR A 516 20.88 24.57 47.49
C TYR A 516 22.07 24.53 46.54
N SER A 517 21.81 24.90 45.29
CA SER A 517 22.86 25.13 44.30
C SER A 517 23.29 26.61 44.33
N LYS A 518 24.57 26.88 44.08
CA LYS A 518 25.05 28.26 43.89
C LYS A 518 24.79 28.77 42.47
N ILE A 519 24.69 27.86 41.51
CA ILE A 519 24.41 28.16 40.10
C ILE A 519 23.03 27.66 39.68
N VAL A 520 22.38 28.36 38.74
CA VAL A 520 21.16 27.86 38.11
C VAL A 520 21.55 26.79 37.09
N PRO A 521 21.10 25.53 37.23
CA PRO A 521 21.42 24.48 36.27
C PRO A 521 20.79 24.76 34.90
N SER A 522 21.56 24.53 33.84
CA SER A 522 21.13 24.65 32.43
C SER A 522 20.94 23.30 31.75
N LYS A 523 21.20 22.21 32.48
CA LYS A 523 21.17 20.83 31.99
C LYS A 523 20.68 19.91 33.11
N LYS A 524 20.28 18.70 32.75
CA LYS A 524 19.97 17.62 33.71
C LYS A 524 21.10 17.45 34.73
N ILE A 525 20.74 17.26 36.00
CA ILE A 525 21.68 17.11 37.11
C ILE A 525 22.49 15.81 36.97
N ASP A 526 23.81 15.91 37.15
CA ASP A 526 24.70 14.76 37.19
C ASP A 526 24.65 14.10 38.57
N VAL A 527 24.50 12.76 38.60
CA VAL A 527 24.50 11.98 39.84
C VAL A 527 25.48 10.83 39.73
N TRP A 528 26.48 10.80 40.60
CA TRP A 528 27.49 9.73 40.62
C TRP A 528 27.95 9.41 42.04
N SER A 529 28.53 8.22 42.18
CA SER A 529 29.21 7.83 43.40
C SER A 529 30.72 7.80 43.19
N SER A 530 31.45 8.20 44.23
CA SER A 530 32.90 8.11 44.28
C SER A 530 33.33 7.72 45.67
N GLN A 531 34.09 6.62 45.77
CA GLN A 531 34.57 6.08 47.05
C GLN A 531 33.43 5.85 48.06
N GLY A 532 32.30 5.31 47.59
CA GLY A 532 31.12 5.01 48.43
C GLY A 532 30.25 6.20 48.81
N ARG A 533 30.60 7.42 48.38
CA ARG A 533 29.85 8.65 48.65
C ARG A 533 29.09 9.12 47.42
N LEU A 534 27.90 9.69 47.63
CA LEU A 534 27.03 10.20 46.57
C LEU A 534 27.26 11.70 46.35
N PHE A 535 27.28 12.12 45.09
CA PHE A 535 27.49 13.50 44.68
C PHE A 535 26.43 13.93 43.67
N PHE A 536 26.03 15.21 43.78
CA PHE A 536 25.24 15.91 42.78
C PHE A 536 26.12 16.94 42.06
N GLY A 537 25.92 17.04 40.74
CA GLY A 537 26.67 17.91 39.86
C GLY A 537 25.74 18.82 39.09
N PHE A 538 25.87 20.12 39.31
CA PHE A 538 25.08 21.13 38.63
C PHE A 538 25.94 21.78 37.55
N ASN A 539 25.39 21.91 36.34
CA ASN A 539 26.08 22.53 35.21
C ASN A 539 25.32 23.78 34.76
N SER A 540 25.96 24.94 34.80
CA SER A 540 25.53 26.08 34.00
C SER A 540 26.19 26.01 32.61
N THR A 541 26.01 27.04 31.79
CA THR A 541 26.66 27.11 30.47
C THR A 541 28.19 27.17 30.55
N THR A 542 28.74 27.62 31.67
CA THR A 542 30.18 27.93 31.83
C THR A 542 30.78 27.48 33.17
N ASN A 543 29.98 26.98 34.11
CA ASN A 543 30.47 26.55 35.42
C ASN A 543 29.87 25.20 35.83
N PHE A 544 30.64 24.46 36.63
CA PHE A 544 30.22 23.23 37.28
C PHE A 544 30.33 23.36 38.79
N GLU A 545 29.28 22.92 39.49
CA GLU A 545 29.22 22.82 40.95
C GLU A 545 29.07 21.37 41.37
N MET A 546 29.85 20.96 42.38
CA MET A 546 29.82 19.62 42.96
C MET A 546 29.39 19.68 44.43
N LEU A 547 28.33 18.95 44.77
CA LEU A 547 27.76 18.85 46.11
C LEU A 547 27.92 17.42 46.67
N GLU A 548 28.39 17.29 47.91
CA GLU A 548 28.43 16.00 48.64
C GLU A 548 27.10 15.79 49.37
N VAL A 549 26.30 14.81 48.94
CA VAL A 549 24.88 14.66 49.32
C VAL A 549 24.72 14.44 50.82
N ALA A 550 25.52 13.53 51.41
CA ALA A 550 25.41 13.18 52.83
C ALA A 550 25.73 14.34 53.79
N LYS A 551 26.47 15.35 53.32
CA LYS A 551 26.82 16.54 54.11
C LYS A 551 25.99 17.76 53.73
N ASN A 552 25.17 17.66 52.68
CA ASN A 552 24.49 18.78 52.03
C ASN A 552 25.41 20.01 51.88
N LYS A 553 26.63 19.77 51.38
CA LYS A 553 27.68 20.79 51.32
C LYS A 553 28.33 20.84 49.96
N GLU A 554 28.49 22.06 49.43
CA GLU A 554 29.35 22.32 48.29
C GLU A 554 30.77 21.82 48.59
N LEU A 555 31.29 21.02 47.67
CA LEU A 555 32.67 20.58 47.68
C LEU A 555 33.53 21.43 46.74
N ARG A 556 33.02 21.78 45.56
CA ARG A 556 33.78 22.49 44.50
C ARG A 556 32.85 23.29 43.60
N LEU A 557 33.37 24.40 43.09
CA LEU A 557 32.80 25.21 42.00
C LEU A 557 33.94 25.66 41.10
N PHE A 558 33.87 25.37 39.79
CA PHE A 558 34.91 25.74 38.83
C PHE A 558 34.35 25.96 37.42
N PRO A 559 35.04 26.75 36.56
CA PRO A 559 34.61 26.98 35.19
C PRO A 559 34.77 25.73 34.33
N ILE A 560 33.84 25.51 33.40
CA ILE A 560 33.87 24.44 32.38
C ILE A 560 33.75 25.06 30.98
N PRO A 561 34.22 24.36 29.93
CA PRO A 561 34.06 24.82 28.55
C PRO A 561 32.59 25.03 28.19
N LEU A 562 32.33 26.01 27.32
CA LEU A 562 30.98 26.28 26.84
C LEU A 562 30.37 25.02 26.23
N ASN A 563 29.12 24.73 26.62
CA ASN A 563 28.36 23.55 26.16
C ASN A 563 29.02 22.20 26.47
N SER A 564 29.92 22.12 27.46
CA SER A 564 30.59 20.85 27.80
C SER A 564 29.61 19.73 28.12
N GLN A 565 29.95 18.51 27.74
CA GLN A 565 29.19 17.29 28.01
C GLN A 565 29.82 16.53 29.18
N SER A 566 28.99 16.16 30.16
CA SER A 566 29.40 15.37 31.31
C SER A 566 29.51 13.89 30.93
N VAL A 567 30.52 13.22 31.50
CA VAL A 567 30.78 11.80 31.29
C VAL A 567 31.06 11.15 32.63
N LYS A 568 30.18 10.22 33.02
CA LYS A 568 30.31 9.46 34.25
C LYS A 568 31.11 8.18 34.00
N THR A 569 32.21 8.02 34.73
CA THR A 569 33.02 6.78 34.78
C THR A 569 33.09 6.27 36.22
N PRO A 570 33.57 5.03 36.47
CA PRO A 570 33.69 4.53 37.85
C PRO A 570 34.48 5.49 38.75
N ASN A 571 33.84 5.95 39.83
CA ASN A 571 34.38 6.90 40.81
C ASN A 571 34.71 8.32 40.29
N GLN A 572 34.37 8.70 39.06
CA GLN A 572 34.73 10.01 38.52
C GLN A 572 33.67 10.58 37.57
N LEU A 573 33.48 11.90 37.64
CA LEU A 573 32.81 12.69 36.61
C LEU A 573 33.87 13.50 35.84
N MET A 574 33.72 13.58 34.52
CA MET A 574 34.57 14.39 33.64
C MET A 574 33.69 15.25 32.73
N HIS A 575 34.13 16.44 32.39
CA HIS A 575 33.47 17.30 31.41
C HIS A 575 34.33 17.45 30.18
N TYR A 576 33.78 17.16 29.01
CA TYR A 576 34.46 17.32 27.72
C TYR A 576 33.84 18.49 26.97
N GLY A 577 34.66 19.28 26.29
CA GLY A 577 34.19 20.39 25.46
C GLY A 577 35.20 20.79 24.41
N ILE A 578 34.85 21.78 23.59
CA ILE A 578 35.77 22.41 22.64
C ILE A 578 36.10 23.80 23.16
N ASP A 579 37.39 24.10 23.24
CA ASP A 579 37.91 25.40 23.64
C ASP A 579 39.03 25.81 22.69
N ALA A 580 38.87 26.97 22.03
CA ALA A 580 39.77 27.46 20.98
C ALA A 580 40.14 26.39 19.93
N ASP A 581 39.13 25.74 19.35
CA ASP A 581 39.25 24.61 18.40
C ASP A 581 39.95 23.35 18.97
N ARG A 582 40.20 23.25 20.28
CA ARG A 582 40.83 22.05 20.87
C ARG A 582 39.83 21.28 21.72
N LEU A 583 39.89 19.95 21.63
CA LEU A 583 39.17 19.11 22.58
C LEU A 583 39.83 19.26 23.95
N VAL A 584 39.02 19.54 24.96
CA VAL A 584 39.45 19.72 26.35
C VAL A 584 38.64 18.82 27.27
N ARG A 585 39.28 18.36 28.34
CA ARG A 585 38.65 17.62 29.43
C ARG A 585 38.94 18.30 30.75
N MET A 586 37.89 18.50 31.55
CA MET A 586 37.98 18.90 32.95
C MET A 586 37.66 17.68 33.82
N ASP A 587 38.51 17.38 34.80
CA ASP A 587 38.17 16.38 35.82
C ASP A 587 37.25 16.98 36.91
N GLN A 588 36.67 16.12 37.76
CA GLN A 588 35.86 16.55 38.91
C GLN A 588 36.61 17.40 39.96
N LYS A 589 37.93 17.62 39.80
CA LYS A 589 38.73 18.50 40.66
C LYS A 589 38.94 19.89 40.05
N GLY A 590 38.57 20.09 38.79
CA GLY A 590 38.80 21.32 38.02
C GLY A 590 40.11 21.31 37.20
N SER A 591 40.81 20.18 37.13
CA SER A 591 42.06 20.08 36.35
C SER A 591 41.74 19.96 34.86
N LYS A 592 42.34 20.85 34.05
CA LYS A 592 42.17 20.88 32.59
C LYS A 592 43.23 20.04 31.89
N THR A 593 42.80 19.16 30.99
CA THR A 593 43.64 18.45 30.01
C THR A 593 43.27 18.94 28.61
N VAL A 594 44.25 19.25 27.77
CA VAL A 594 44.03 19.73 26.40
C VAL A 594 44.55 18.69 25.40
N PHE A 595 43.73 18.32 24.43
CA PHE A 595 44.03 17.33 23.41
C PHE A 595 44.25 18.00 22.03
N GLU A 596 44.06 17.24 20.96
CA GLU A 596 44.25 17.71 19.59
C GLU A 596 43.32 18.85 19.17
N LYS A 597 43.70 19.50 18.07
CA LYS A 597 42.97 20.60 17.45
C LYS A 597 42.06 20.07 16.35
N TYR A 598 40.79 20.46 16.40
CA TYR A 598 39.76 20.16 15.42
C TYR A 598 39.18 21.49 14.93
N ALA A 599 39.54 21.90 13.72
CA ALA A 599 39.13 23.20 13.19
C ALA A 599 37.59 23.31 13.12
N LYS A 600 37.02 24.35 13.72
CA LYS A 600 35.56 24.48 13.90
C LYS A 600 34.94 23.23 14.53
N GLY A 601 35.64 22.66 15.52
CA GLY A 601 35.25 21.43 16.19
C GLY A 601 33.93 21.60 16.95
N LYS A 602 33.01 20.65 16.78
CA LYS A 602 31.78 20.54 17.58
C LYS A 602 31.77 19.17 18.26
N LEU A 603 31.69 19.17 19.59
CA LEU A 603 31.51 17.93 20.35
C LEU A 603 30.03 17.50 20.24
N LEU A 604 29.81 16.29 19.73
CA LEU A 604 28.48 15.69 19.61
C LEU A 604 28.12 14.96 20.93
N PRO A 605 26.83 14.60 21.14
CA PRO A 605 26.42 13.87 22.33
C PRO A 605 27.28 12.63 22.56
N ILE A 606 27.76 12.45 23.79
CA ILE A 606 28.67 11.37 24.16
C ILE A 606 27.84 10.12 24.49
N THR A 607 28.27 8.97 23.98
CA THR A 607 27.61 7.71 24.31
C THR A 607 27.88 7.33 25.77
N GLU A 608 26.83 7.31 26.59
CA GLU A 608 26.86 6.84 27.97
C GLU A 608 26.86 5.30 28.05
N GLY A 609 27.37 4.73 29.15
CA GLY A 609 27.12 3.32 29.50
C GLY A 609 28.29 2.35 29.33
N SER A 610 29.47 2.79 28.92
CA SER A 610 30.67 1.94 28.87
C SER A 610 31.77 2.46 29.82
N LYS A 611 32.67 1.57 30.26
CA LYS A 611 33.88 1.97 31.03
C LYS A 611 34.84 2.86 30.21
N ASN A 612 34.68 2.88 28.89
CA ASN A 612 35.53 3.60 27.92
C ASN A 612 34.62 4.35 26.91
N PRO A 613 34.06 5.50 27.32
CA PRO A 613 33.15 6.26 26.46
C PRO A 613 33.86 6.70 25.19
N THR A 614 33.12 6.66 24.07
CA THR A 614 33.59 7.17 22.79
C THR A 614 33.10 8.59 22.63
N LEU A 615 34.04 9.50 22.40
CA LEU A 615 33.79 10.90 22.08
C LEU A 615 33.71 11.03 20.56
N ILE A 616 32.74 11.82 20.09
CA ILE A 616 32.58 12.13 18.67
C ILE A 616 32.77 13.62 18.49
N VAL A 617 33.82 14.01 17.78
CA VAL A 617 34.09 15.41 17.43
C VAL A 617 33.85 15.59 15.94
N GLN A 618 32.91 16.45 15.59
CA GLN A 618 32.71 16.87 14.21
C GLN A 618 33.67 18.01 13.87
N SER A 619 34.46 17.85 12.81
CA SER A 619 35.21 18.92 12.17
C SER A 619 34.82 18.99 10.71
N ARG A 620 34.07 20.04 10.33
CA ARG A 620 33.47 20.19 8.99
C ARG A 620 32.58 18.95 8.66
N ASN A 621 32.86 18.25 7.57
CA ASN A 621 32.18 17.03 7.15
C ASN A 621 32.86 15.74 7.64
N THR A 622 33.78 15.82 8.61
CA THR A 622 34.47 14.65 9.16
C THR A 622 34.09 14.45 10.62
N LEU A 623 33.73 13.22 10.98
CA LEU A 623 33.52 12.78 12.35
C LEU A 623 34.78 12.07 12.84
N HIS A 624 35.29 12.48 13.99
CA HIS A 624 36.47 11.91 14.63
C HIS A 624 36.03 11.11 15.85
N PHE A 625 36.44 9.85 15.93
CA PHE A 625 36.13 8.93 17.02
C PHE A 625 37.31 8.84 17.98
N ILE A 626 37.12 9.33 19.20
CA ILE A 626 38.19 9.57 20.15
C ILE A 626 37.86 8.87 21.46
N ASN A 627 38.84 8.21 22.08
CA ASN A 627 38.64 7.61 23.39
C ASN A 627 38.82 8.63 24.54
N GLN A 628 38.52 8.23 25.78
CA GLN A 628 38.68 9.07 26.98
C GLN A 628 40.11 9.59 27.26
N LYS A 629 41.14 9.03 26.61
CA LYS A 629 42.54 9.50 26.71
C LYS A 629 42.89 10.54 25.63
N GLY A 630 41.94 10.88 24.75
CA GLY A 630 42.15 11.80 23.65
C GLY A 630 42.80 11.18 22.41
N ILE A 631 42.88 9.85 22.34
CA ILE A 631 43.46 9.15 21.18
C ILE A 631 42.35 8.90 20.15
N GLU A 632 42.54 9.41 18.94
CA GLU A 632 41.70 9.09 17.79
C GLU A 632 41.95 7.63 17.35
N PHE A 633 40.89 6.86 17.17
CA PHE A 633 40.96 5.47 16.70
C PHE A 633 40.18 5.22 15.41
N GLY A 634 39.47 6.24 14.91
CA GLY A 634 38.74 6.16 13.66
C GLY A 634 38.23 7.53 13.23
N LYS A 635 37.94 7.66 11.94
CA LYS A 635 37.33 8.86 11.37
C LYS A 635 36.39 8.48 10.22
N LEU A 636 35.37 9.29 10.00
CA LEU A 636 34.37 9.09 8.96
C LEU A 636 34.14 10.41 8.24
N ARG A 637 34.44 10.44 6.94
CA ARG A 637 34.23 11.63 6.09
C ARG A 637 32.93 11.48 5.32
N MET A 638 32.02 12.44 5.48
CA MET A 638 30.73 12.47 4.81
C MET A 638 30.82 13.09 3.42
N PRO A 639 30.05 12.55 2.45
CA PRO A 639 29.96 13.10 1.11
C PRO A 639 29.16 14.41 1.07
N PHE A 640 28.34 14.67 2.09
CA PHE A 640 27.56 15.90 2.29
C PHE A 640 28.18 16.79 3.39
N ASN A 641 27.79 18.06 3.38
CA ASN A 641 28.33 19.08 4.29
C ASN A 641 27.40 19.37 5.49
N GLU A 642 26.09 19.20 5.32
CA GLU A 642 25.11 19.50 6.37
C GLU A 642 24.78 18.25 7.17
N ILE A 643 25.42 18.11 8.32
CA ILE A 643 25.17 17.03 9.27
C ILE A 643 24.19 17.55 10.32
N GLU A 644 22.93 17.14 10.24
CA GLU A 644 21.87 17.56 11.17
C GLU A 644 21.98 16.79 12.50
N GLY A 645 22.21 15.47 12.41
CA GLY A 645 22.23 14.59 13.57
C GLY A 645 23.28 13.50 13.45
N VAL A 646 23.89 13.14 14.58
CA VAL A 646 24.75 11.96 14.72
C VAL A 646 24.39 11.23 16.00
N ASN A 647 24.18 9.93 15.90
CA ASN A 647 23.99 9.07 17.06
C ASN A 647 24.90 7.84 16.96
N HIS A 648 25.22 7.27 18.11
CA HIS A 648 26.00 6.05 18.21
C HIS A 648 25.24 5.03 19.06
N PHE A 649 25.19 3.79 18.57
CA PHE A 649 24.49 2.68 19.19
C PHE A 649 25.43 1.49 19.30
N LEU A 650 25.35 0.78 20.42
CA LEU A 650 25.98 -0.52 20.59
C LEU A 650 24.92 -1.60 20.35
N LEU A 651 25.12 -2.43 19.35
CA LEU A 651 24.25 -3.57 19.06
C LEU A 651 24.45 -4.67 20.11
N ASN A 652 23.50 -5.61 20.20
CA ASN A 652 23.61 -6.77 21.10
C ASN A 652 24.85 -7.63 20.80
N SER A 653 25.36 -7.60 19.57
CA SER A 653 26.61 -8.26 19.15
C SER A 653 27.88 -7.62 19.73
N GLY A 654 27.77 -6.40 20.30
CA GLY A 654 28.91 -5.57 20.69
C GLY A 654 29.44 -4.68 19.55
N GLU A 655 28.84 -4.74 18.37
CA GLU A 655 29.21 -3.87 17.25
C GLU A 655 28.68 -2.46 17.45
N SER A 656 29.47 -1.48 17.02
CA SER A 656 29.12 -0.06 17.07
C SER A 656 28.55 0.41 15.74
N VAL A 657 27.35 1.00 15.79
CA VAL A 657 26.67 1.64 14.67
C VAL A 657 26.64 3.14 14.90
N VAL A 658 27.07 3.89 13.90
CA VAL A 658 26.97 5.35 13.86
C VAL A 658 25.92 5.71 12.82
N THR A 659 24.90 6.45 13.24
CA THR A 659 23.87 6.97 12.35
C THR A 659 24.09 8.45 12.11
N ILE A 660 23.88 8.89 10.87
CA ILE A 660 24.13 10.27 10.44
C ILE A 660 22.92 10.72 9.63
N ILE A 661 22.41 11.91 9.95
CA ILE A 661 21.30 12.55 9.23
C ILE A 661 21.87 13.64 8.33
N ASP A 662 21.63 13.54 7.04
CA ASP A 662 21.88 14.59 6.06
C ASP A 662 20.76 15.62 6.11
N GLY A 663 21.09 16.85 6.48
CA GLY A 663 20.12 17.94 6.66
C GLY A 663 19.57 18.53 5.35
N LEU A 664 20.20 18.25 4.20
CA LEU A 664 19.72 18.74 2.91
C LEU A 664 18.74 17.75 2.26
N GLU A 665 19.09 16.47 2.26
CA GLU A 665 18.27 15.42 1.63
C GLU A 665 17.30 14.75 2.60
N ASN A 666 17.38 15.02 3.91
CA ASN A 666 16.66 14.31 4.96
C ASN A 666 16.87 12.79 4.88
N ASN A 667 18.12 12.37 4.72
CA ASN A 667 18.50 10.96 4.59
C ASN A 667 19.31 10.49 5.80
N VAL A 668 19.00 9.28 6.27
CA VAL A 668 19.67 8.58 7.37
C VAL A 668 20.63 7.55 6.81
N TYR A 669 21.91 7.71 7.20
CA TYR A 669 22.99 6.83 6.83
C TYR A 669 23.51 6.07 8.04
N LEU A 670 23.81 4.78 7.87
CA LEU A 670 24.34 3.92 8.91
C LEU A 670 25.74 3.45 8.53
N TYR A 671 26.69 3.63 9.44
CA TYR A 671 28.08 3.22 9.28
C TYR A 671 28.55 2.43 10.50
N ASN A 672 29.52 1.55 10.31
CA ASN A 672 30.33 1.09 11.43
C ASN A 672 31.44 2.11 11.76
N MET A 673 32.14 1.91 12.87
CA MET A 673 33.25 2.78 13.30
C MET A 673 34.50 2.71 12.38
N ALA A 674 34.56 1.71 11.49
CA ALA A 674 35.60 1.58 10.47
C ALA A 674 35.27 2.37 9.18
N GLY A 675 34.08 2.95 9.09
CA GLY A 675 33.60 3.73 7.95
C GLY A 675 32.92 2.93 6.84
N THR A 676 32.63 1.65 7.06
CA THR A 676 31.81 0.85 6.13
C THR A 676 30.35 1.23 6.27
N LYS A 677 29.69 1.54 5.15
CA LYS A 677 28.23 1.73 5.10
C LYS A 677 27.54 0.40 5.40
N LEU A 678 26.51 0.42 6.24
CA LEU A 678 25.80 -0.78 6.68
C LEU A 678 24.55 -1.07 5.84
N ILE A 679 23.96 -0.04 5.23
CA ILE A 679 22.73 -0.13 4.43
C ILE A 679 22.95 0.68 3.15
N ASP A 680 22.73 0.05 2.00
CA ASP A 680 22.95 0.70 0.70
C ASP A 680 21.82 1.64 0.30
N ARG A 681 20.56 1.28 0.61
CA ARG A 681 19.40 2.13 0.30
C ARG A 681 19.39 3.41 1.13
N SER A 682 18.84 4.48 0.55
CA SER A 682 18.55 5.71 1.29
C SER A 682 17.35 5.48 2.20
N LEU A 683 17.47 5.87 3.47
CA LEU A 683 16.39 5.85 4.44
C LEU A 683 15.99 7.30 4.72
N GLU A 684 14.76 7.68 4.41
CA GLU A 684 14.30 9.03 4.73
C GLU A 684 14.18 9.20 6.25
N GLY A 685 14.66 10.33 6.77
CA GLY A 685 14.57 10.67 8.19
C GLY A 685 15.19 12.02 8.53
N LYS A 686 14.63 12.67 9.55
CA LYS A 686 15.06 13.96 10.11
C LYS A 686 15.16 13.92 11.63
N THR A 687 15.81 14.92 12.24
CA THR A 687 15.85 15.22 13.68
C THR A 687 16.50 14.17 14.60
N LYS A 688 16.02 12.92 14.63
CA LYS A 688 16.46 11.87 15.57
C LYS A 688 16.34 10.48 14.95
N VAL A 689 17.34 9.65 15.23
CA VAL A 689 17.36 8.23 14.84
C VAL A 689 17.51 7.36 16.09
N ASN A 690 16.90 6.17 16.07
CA ASN A 690 17.16 5.09 17.01
C ASN A 690 17.39 3.78 16.24
N VAL A 691 18.41 3.01 16.62
CA VAL A 691 18.68 1.69 16.04
C VAL A 691 18.53 0.63 17.12
N SER A 692 17.81 -0.44 16.79
CA SER A 692 17.67 -1.61 17.65
C SER A 692 17.74 -2.89 16.83
N VAL A 693 18.12 -4.00 17.48
CA VAL A 693 18.17 -5.33 16.83
C VAL A 693 16.88 -6.08 17.12
N THR A 694 16.25 -6.58 16.06
CA THR A 694 15.11 -7.50 16.11
C THR A 694 15.56 -8.89 15.65
N GLY A 695 14.75 -9.92 15.89
CA GLY A 695 15.07 -11.28 15.42
C GLY A 695 15.20 -11.43 13.89
N LYS A 696 14.85 -10.39 13.12
CA LYS A 696 14.94 -10.36 11.65
C LYS A 696 16.07 -9.49 11.12
N GLY A 697 16.71 -8.67 11.95
CA GLY A 697 17.74 -7.70 11.53
C GLY A 697 17.66 -6.37 12.29
N LEU A 698 18.12 -5.28 11.68
CA LEU A 698 18.07 -3.93 12.22
C LEU A 698 16.66 -3.31 12.08
N MET A 699 16.18 -2.71 13.16
CA MET A 699 15.02 -1.82 13.16
C MET A 699 15.51 -0.39 13.37
N ILE A 700 15.36 0.43 12.34
CA ILE A 700 15.78 1.84 12.32
C ILE A 700 14.52 2.68 12.50
N THR A 701 14.43 3.40 13.61
CA THR A 701 13.32 4.32 13.89
C THR A 701 13.78 5.76 13.67
N THR A 702 13.02 6.56 12.91
CA THR A 702 13.33 7.97 12.65
C THR A 702 12.06 8.79 12.47
N VAL A 703 12.18 10.11 12.49
CA VAL A 703 11.09 11.03 12.17
C VAL A 703 11.10 11.34 10.68
N VAL A 704 9.93 11.37 10.03
CA VAL A 704 9.73 11.95 8.68
C VAL A 704 8.46 12.78 8.77
N ASP A 705 8.53 14.07 8.50
CA ASP A 705 7.42 15.01 8.74
C ASP A 705 6.80 14.91 10.14
N ASN A 706 5.52 14.54 10.20
CA ASN A 706 4.72 14.31 11.40
C ASN A 706 4.55 12.81 11.69
N TYR A 707 5.39 11.95 11.10
CA TYR A 707 5.41 10.51 11.29
C TYR A 707 6.66 10.07 12.05
N VAL A 708 6.51 9.03 12.87
CA VAL A 708 7.64 8.20 13.31
C VAL A 708 7.63 6.91 12.49
N ILE A 709 8.72 6.63 11.80
CA ILE A 709 8.82 5.52 10.85
C ILE A 709 9.82 4.51 11.38
N GLN A 710 9.46 3.23 11.30
CA GLN A 710 10.35 2.11 11.56
C GLN A 710 10.63 1.37 10.27
N TYR A 711 11.88 1.40 9.84
CA TYR A 711 12.39 0.59 8.73
C TYR A 711 12.97 -0.73 9.25
N PHE A 712 12.78 -1.81 8.48
CA PHE A 712 13.34 -3.12 8.78
C PHE A 712 14.36 -3.52 7.71
N GLU A 713 15.59 -3.78 8.14
CA GLU A 713 16.71 -4.23 7.30
C GLU A 713 17.26 -5.54 7.84
N ASN A 714 17.39 -6.55 6.97
CA ASN A 714 17.86 -7.88 7.34
C ASN A 714 19.37 -8.04 7.19
#